data_AF-A0A7V3EMP9-F1
#
_entry.id   AF-A0A7V3EMP9-F1
#
_cell.length_a   1.000
_cell.length_b   1.000
_cell.length_c   1.000
_cell.angle_alpha   90.00
_cell.angle_beta   90.00
_cell.angle_gamma   90.00
#
_symmetry.space_group_name_H-M   'P 1'
#
loop_
_entity.id
_entity.type
_entity.pdbx_description
1 polymer ?
#
loop_
_entity_poly.entity_id
_entity_poly.type
_entity_poly.pdbx_seq_one_letter_code
_entity_poly.pdbx_strand_id
1 'polypeptide(L)'
;MSAIRALPLAMALFPIAGVLSGAEAQGVPQTRDPWLWPFSADSIWNRPIGSEAVYKPANLGAAKHVGVDIQILLRLSNEYPEREVLDSPTWGPGRATGKTSLGFTLRVPDDWIVPDAGRENPYGLTPNANFAFLLPDGEQVLQGCKVCRDKPGGPVYLPDWMRLPGNRKPVSLRGDGLDGGGQGASGMSALGGTLRLGELVGERPIRHAIKINPFAARYCHYSKEVPGWRWPARRADSYAEKTYKGSDPALVMGTLLALKPEATPERLGLETVPGRKLFFTLQNYGAYFTEDAAWDTWDLIVERDAEKEFERVHGFSMSSRKWLDEVNRLMQALHIVDNNGPRSIGGGGTPRQPPAPPFGVSERTSSPPNPQVAAAARQAELFVDDMEKPHDFRPQGIEADWSRHPRRGMRKLPDGWTCATMWGQIYPARDKSPGENVRVQIRDPRLWYLSRKDRRWHPVQGGASVAGAAYVLDFAGDRSVNADARQEADDAVSVRMMPGYNYHFWPAEKVRVTLEPEDVAAMASSFMARLVVDDPAKPDDGDRAFLIGSCGGDFWRAQGVGWKADWSNNGDWAIGRFKRIGREWQVFTASNADAEVLRQNPPPVELPAAPTVMAEKTPLAKALIAAPQPPIVPAIADDRLKPWTDRLHERIRENVGKDARPTAFLALTGGTPEKVRIVAADEQGLTVEVNGGRLPVPWKMLDRRAHSALAQACAGEEDGEGRLLLGVFLLAGGRVQDGERELARAVLLDPKLESRVEEARALAK
;
A
#
# COMPACT_ATOMS: atom_id res chain seq x y z
N MET A 1 71.82 -22.65 37.58
CA MET A 1 71.07 -22.84 36.33
C MET A 1 69.59 -22.70 36.62
N SER A 2 69.01 -21.65 36.05
CA SER A 2 67.59 -21.30 35.84
C SER A 2 66.55 -21.64 36.91
N ALA A 3 66.23 -20.64 37.73
CA ALA A 3 65.04 -20.61 38.58
C ALA A 3 63.82 -20.09 37.79
N ILE A 4 62.80 -20.92 37.68
CA ILE A 4 61.45 -20.55 37.23
C ILE A 4 60.75 -19.85 38.40
N ARG A 5 60.38 -18.57 38.23
CA ARG A 5 59.48 -17.85 39.14
C ARG A 5 58.20 -17.49 38.39
N ALA A 6 57.08 -17.90 38.97
CA ALA A 6 55.73 -17.53 38.57
C ALA A 6 55.51 -16.02 38.67
N LEU A 7 54.75 -15.46 37.72
CA LEU A 7 54.17 -14.11 37.78
C LEU A 7 52.64 -14.20 37.75
N PRO A 8 51.92 -13.27 38.42
CA PRO A 8 50.49 -13.36 38.67
C PRO A 8 49.63 -12.73 37.56
N LEU A 9 48.40 -13.24 37.48
CA LEU A 9 47.31 -12.79 36.64
C LEU A 9 46.83 -11.39 37.08
N ALA A 10 46.96 -10.38 36.21
CA ALA A 10 46.32 -9.08 36.39
C ALA A 10 45.06 -9.02 35.48
N MET A 11 43.88 -9.17 36.09
CA MET A 11 42.60 -8.85 35.45
C MET A 11 42.47 -7.32 35.35
N ALA A 12 42.53 -6.79 34.13
CA ALA A 12 42.12 -5.42 33.84
C ALA A 12 40.58 -5.36 33.76
N LEU A 13 39.96 -4.71 34.74
CA LEU A 13 38.57 -4.26 34.69
C LEU A 13 38.46 -3.10 33.70
N PHE A 14 37.78 -3.33 32.56
CA PHE A 14 37.27 -2.24 31.72
C PHE A 14 35.80 -1.97 32.09
N PRO A 15 35.38 -0.69 32.23
CA PRO A 15 34.01 -0.35 32.55
C PRO A 15 33.11 -0.63 31.35
N ILE A 16 32.03 -1.39 31.57
CA ILE A 16 30.95 -1.56 30.61
C ILE A 16 30.14 -0.26 30.62
N ALA A 17 30.42 0.61 29.67
CA ALA A 17 29.60 1.78 29.35
C ALA A 17 29.14 1.68 27.89
N GLY A 18 27.82 1.73 27.69
CA GLY A 18 27.21 2.19 26.44
C GLY A 18 27.05 1.15 25.33
N VAL A 19 26.07 0.25 25.48
CA VAL A 19 25.36 -0.31 24.32
C VAL A 19 23.93 0.18 24.41
N LEU A 20 23.62 1.27 23.71
CA LEU A 20 22.32 1.69 23.17
C LEU A 20 22.44 3.15 22.69
N SER A 21 23.17 3.39 21.60
CA SER A 21 23.13 4.66 20.84
C SER A 21 22.90 4.44 19.33
N GLY A 22 22.54 3.22 18.92
CA GLY A 22 22.46 2.82 17.50
C GLY A 22 21.27 3.35 16.70
N ALA A 23 20.34 4.12 17.30
CA ALA A 23 19.17 4.66 16.59
C ALA A 23 19.26 6.17 16.29
N GLU A 24 20.26 6.88 16.81
CA GLU A 24 20.38 8.34 16.64
C GLU A 24 21.18 8.77 15.39
N ALA A 25 21.75 7.83 14.64
CA ALA A 25 22.78 8.13 13.63
C ALA A 25 22.33 7.99 12.15
N GLN A 26 21.03 8.04 11.82
CA GLN A 26 20.65 8.42 10.46
C GLN A 26 20.60 9.95 10.37
N GLY A 27 21.65 10.52 9.78
CA GLY A 27 21.86 11.96 9.68
C GLY A 27 20.67 12.70 9.08
N VAL A 28 20.43 13.92 9.56
CA VAL A 28 19.49 14.85 8.95
C VAL A 28 19.91 15.04 7.48
N PRO A 29 19.00 14.91 6.50
CA PRO A 29 19.38 15.07 5.09
C PRO A 29 19.95 16.46 4.83
N GLN A 30 20.86 16.61 3.87
CA GLN A 30 21.49 17.90 3.57
C GLN A 30 20.48 18.92 3.02
N THR A 31 19.47 18.44 2.31
CA THR A 31 18.38 19.24 1.76
C THR A 31 17.05 18.51 1.94
N ARG A 32 15.93 19.24 1.79
CA ARG A 32 14.58 18.66 1.84
C ARG A 32 13.67 19.12 0.71
N ASP A 33 12.68 18.27 0.38
CA ASP A 33 11.58 18.58 -0.54
C ASP A 33 10.53 19.43 0.20
N PRO A 34 10.21 20.65 -0.29
CA PRO A 34 9.24 21.54 0.35
C PRO A 34 7.79 21.00 0.36
N TRP A 35 7.43 20.01 -0.46
CA TRP A 35 6.10 19.38 -0.39
C TRP A 35 5.99 18.32 0.71
N LEU A 36 7.05 17.51 0.87
CA LEU A 36 7.09 16.45 1.86
C LEU A 36 7.40 16.99 3.25
N TRP A 37 8.26 18.01 3.32
CA TRP A 37 8.63 18.70 4.55
C TRP A 37 8.51 20.21 4.30
N PRO A 38 7.30 20.80 4.43
CA PRO A 38 7.01 22.18 4.09
C PRO A 38 7.50 23.17 5.15
N PHE A 39 7.42 24.45 4.77
CA PHE A 39 7.66 25.66 5.55
C PHE A 39 9.10 25.88 5.98
N SER A 40 9.46 27.11 6.33
CA SER A 40 10.80 27.49 6.76
C SER A 40 11.24 26.70 8.00
N ALA A 41 12.56 26.65 8.26
CA ALA A 41 13.08 26.00 9.46
C ALA A 41 12.62 26.67 10.77
N ASP A 42 12.25 27.95 10.69
CA ASP A 42 11.69 28.72 11.81
C ASP A 42 10.16 28.66 11.89
N SER A 43 9.51 27.88 11.03
CA SER A 43 8.08 27.60 11.13
C SER A 43 7.74 26.90 12.45
N ILE A 44 6.54 27.17 12.96
CA ILE A 44 5.95 26.42 14.09
C ILE A 44 5.98 24.90 13.89
N TRP A 45 5.94 24.46 12.64
CA TRP A 45 5.94 23.04 12.29
C TRP A 45 7.33 22.42 12.37
N ASN A 46 8.39 23.22 12.19
CA ASN A 46 9.76 22.71 12.01
C ASN A 46 10.70 23.06 13.14
N ARG A 47 10.34 24.04 13.98
CA ARG A 47 11.16 24.47 15.10
C ARG A 47 11.13 23.41 16.21
N PRO A 48 12.28 22.81 16.57
CA PRO A 48 12.33 21.89 17.70
C PRO A 48 12.05 22.61 19.02
N ILE A 49 11.55 21.88 20.00
CA ILE A 49 11.42 22.36 21.38
C ILE A 49 12.78 22.83 21.87
N GLY A 50 12.81 24.00 22.51
CA GLY A 50 14.03 24.64 22.96
C GLY A 50 14.29 24.45 24.45
N SER A 51 15.54 24.68 24.86
CA SER A 51 16.02 24.47 26.23
C SER A 51 15.36 25.37 27.28
N GLU A 52 14.73 26.47 26.87
CA GLU A 52 14.02 27.41 27.75
C GLU A 52 12.51 27.17 27.78
N ALA A 53 12.03 26.05 27.23
CA ALA A 53 10.63 25.67 27.27
C ALA A 53 10.12 25.57 28.71
N VAL A 54 9.05 26.30 29.01
CA VAL A 54 8.35 26.27 30.31
C VAL A 54 7.21 25.27 30.22
N TYR A 55 7.38 24.13 30.90
CA TYR A 55 6.42 23.04 30.89
C TYR A 55 5.41 23.17 32.03
N LYS A 56 4.13 23.28 31.67
CA LYS A 56 2.99 23.19 32.58
C LYS A 56 2.24 21.86 32.34
N PRO A 57 1.86 21.08 33.36
CA PRO A 57 1.09 19.84 33.15
C PRO A 57 -0.19 20.11 32.36
N ALA A 58 -0.42 19.35 31.29
CA ALA A 58 -1.65 19.49 30.49
C ALA A 58 -2.86 18.78 31.12
N ASN A 59 -2.61 17.86 32.07
CA ASN A 59 -3.63 17.08 32.78
C ASN A 59 -4.62 16.35 31.85
N LEU A 60 -4.10 15.86 30.72
CA LEU A 60 -4.87 15.03 29.80
C LEU A 60 -5.14 13.65 30.44
N GLY A 61 -6.34 13.13 30.22
CA GLY A 61 -6.77 11.82 30.73
C GLY A 61 -6.64 10.74 29.67
N ALA A 62 -6.93 9.49 30.02
CA ALA A 62 -7.12 8.47 29.00
C ALA A 62 -8.42 8.73 28.23
N ALA A 63 -8.37 8.61 26.90
CA ALA A 63 -9.52 8.58 26.03
C ALA A 63 -10.03 7.14 25.87
N LYS A 64 -11.31 7.00 25.54
CA LYS A 64 -11.94 5.70 25.25
C LYS A 64 -11.59 5.17 23.88
N HIS A 65 -11.24 6.06 22.95
CA HIS A 65 -10.97 5.75 21.56
C HIS A 65 -9.68 6.41 21.07
N VAL A 66 -9.16 5.89 19.97
CA VAL A 66 -8.06 6.47 19.20
C VAL A 66 -8.47 6.37 17.74
N GLY A 67 -8.17 7.41 16.98
CA GLY A 67 -8.56 7.50 15.59
C GLY A 67 -7.62 8.38 14.80
N VAL A 68 -8.05 8.67 13.58
CA VAL A 68 -7.36 9.59 12.71
C VAL A 68 -8.33 10.59 12.11
N ASP A 69 -7.82 11.81 11.87
CA ASP A 69 -8.47 12.78 11.00
C ASP A 69 -7.64 12.93 9.72
N ILE A 70 -8.25 12.62 8.59
CA ILE A 70 -7.56 12.41 7.32
C ILE A 70 -7.46 13.70 6.52
N GLN A 71 -6.24 13.98 6.07
CA GLN A 71 -5.87 15.11 5.24
C GLN A 71 -5.75 14.70 3.78
N ILE A 72 -6.36 15.48 2.90
CA ILE A 72 -6.46 15.21 1.48
C ILE A 72 -5.43 16.07 0.77
N LEU A 73 -4.34 15.43 0.37
CA LEU A 73 -3.19 16.10 -0.23
C LEU A 73 -3.12 15.74 -1.71
N LEU A 74 -3.11 16.74 -2.58
CA LEU A 74 -3.08 16.54 -4.03
C LEU A 74 -2.11 17.51 -4.69
N ARG A 75 -1.33 17.03 -5.66
CA ARG A 75 -0.57 17.91 -6.56
C ARG A 75 -1.39 18.19 -7.80
N LEU A 76 -1.69 19.45 -8.08
CA LEU A 76 -2.35 19.89 -9.30
C LEU A 76 -1.32 20.06 -10.42
N SER A 77 -1.74 19.87 -11.66
CA SER A 77 -0.92 20.01 -12.86
C SER A 77 -1.66 20.85 -13.90
N ASN A 78 -0.92 21.59 -14.71
CA ASN A 78 -1.48 22.26 -15.89
C ASN A 78 -2.02 21.26 -16.93
N GLU A 79 -1.59 20.01 -16.87
CA GLU A 79 -2.02 18.93 -17.77
C GLU A 79 -3.40 18.37 -17.39
N TYR A 80 -3.86 18.57 -16.15
CA TYR A 80 -5.16 18.09 -15.73
C TYR A 80 -6.31 18.95 -16.29
N PRO A 81 -7.48 18.35 -16.58
CA PRO A 81 -8.64 19.08 -17.04
C PRO A 81 -9.13 20.07 -15.97
N GLU A 82 -9.62 21.22 -16.41
CA GLU A 82 -10.29 22.17 -15.53
C GLU A 82 -11.66 21.63 -15.12
N ARG A 83 -11.90 21.61 -13.81
CA ARG A 83 -13.16 21.22 -13.21
C ARG A 83 -13.74 22.41 -12.46
N GLU A 84 -15.03 22.64 -12.65
CA GLU A 84 -15.76 23.66 -11.91
C GLU A 84 -15.70 23.37 -10.41
N VAL A 85 -15.65 24.44 -9.62
CA VAL A 85 -15.77 24.35 -8.17
C VAL A 85 -17.16 24.79 -7.73
N LEU A 86 -17.87 23.88 -7.05
CA LEU A 86 -19.20 24.11 -6.48
C LEU A 86 -19.15 24.20 -4.96
N ASP A 87 -20.21 24.75 -4.36
CA ASP A 87 -20.34 24.82 -2.90
C ASP A 87 -20.54 23.44 -2.24
N SER A 88 -19.98 23.24 -1.05
CA SER A 88 -20.23 22.08 -0.20
C SER A 88 -21.15 22.50 0.96
N PRO A 89 -22.48 22.30 0.87
CA PRO A 89 -23.45 22.94 1.77
C PRO A 89 -23.42 22.40 3.20
N THR A 90 -22.99 21.16 3.41
CA THR A 90 -23.03 20.48 4.72
C THR A 90 -21.62 20.10 5.19
N TRP A 91 -21.45 19.89 6.51
CA TRP A 91 -20.24 19.29 7.09
C TRP A 91 -20.29 17.75 7.05
N GLY A 92 -21.49 17.17 7.12
CA GLY A 92 -21.72 15.73 7.02
C GLY A 92 -22.09 15.31 5.59
N PRO A 93 -22.81 14.18 5.42
CA PRO A 93 -23.28 13.71 4.12
C PRO A 93 -24.03 14.81 3.34
N GLY A 94 -23.93 14.75 2.02
CA GLY A 94 -24.54 15.71 1.09
C GLY A 94 -23.59 16.79 0.57
N ARG A 95 -22.27 16.67 0.74
CA ARG A 95 -21.32 17.69 0.26
C ARG A 95 -21.34 17.85 -1.26
N ALA A 96 -21.56 16.74 -1.98
CA ALA A 96 -21.65 16.72 -3.44
C ALA A 96 -23.02 17.22 -3.98
N THR A 97 -23.95 17.62 -3.11
CA THR A 97 -25.28 18.10 -3.55
C THR A 97 -25.33 19.58 -3.90
N GLY A 98 -24.24 20.31 -3.62
CA GLY A 98 -24.15 21.73 -3.96
C GLY A 98 -24.29 21.98 -5.45
N LYS A 99 -24.80 23.17 -5.77
CA LYS A 99 -25.15 23.58 -7.14
C LYS A 99 -24.66 24.99 -7.46
N THR A 100 -24.14 25.70 -6.47
CA THR A 100 -23.72 27.08 -6.58
C THR A 100 -22.25 27.10 -6.99
N SER A 101 -21.97 27.64 -8.17
CA SER A 101 -20.60 27.90 -8.60
C SER A 101 -19.89 28.84 -7.62
N LEU A 102 -18.67 28.49 -7.22
CA LEU A 102 -17.82 29.38 -6.41
C LEU A 102 -17.06 30.40 -7.27
N GLY A 103 -17.26 30.40 -8.59
CA GLY A 103 -16.67 31.37 -9.52
C GLY A 103 -15.20 31.11 -9.84
N PHE A 104 -14.73 29.86 -9.73
CA PHE A 104 -13.41 29.45 -10.17
C PHE A 104 -13.34 27.95 -10.50
N THR A 105 -12.24 27.54 -11.14
CA THR A 105 -11.96 26.15 -11.52
C THR A 105 -10.68 25.65 -10.84
N LEU A 106 -10.54 24.33 -10.76
CA LEU A 106 -9.31 23.65 -10.36
C LEU A 106 -8.92 22.61 -11.41
N ARG A 107 -7.62 22.46 -11.66
CA ARG A 107 -7.09 21.42 -12.55
C ARG A 107 -6.80 20.16 -11.76
N VAL A 108 -7.71 19.18 -11.84
CA VAL A 108 -7.64 17.92 -11.06
C VAL A 108 -7.72 16.71 -11.99
N PRO A 109 -7.03 15.59 -11.67
CA PRO A 109 -7.12 14.35 -12.47
C PRO A 109 -8.56 13.85 -12.53
N ASP A 110 -9.02 13.27 -13.63
CA ASP A 110 -10.42 12.83 -13.74
C ASP A 110 -10.80 11.66 -12.84
N ASP A 111 -9.86 10.79 -12.56
CA ASP A 111 -10.01 9.62 -11.69
C ASP A 111 -9.84 9.94 -10.19
N TRP A 112 -9.46 11.17 -9.84
CA TRP A 112 -9.27 11.55 -8.44
C TRP A 112 -10.62 11.69 -7.71
N ILE A 113 -10.86 10.84 -6.71
CA ILE A 113 -12.11 10.82 -5.94
C ILE A 113 -11.88 11.22 -4.48
N VAL A 114 -12.79 12.03 -3.97
CA VAL A 114 -12.97 12.31 -2.55
C VAL A 114 -14.42 11.94 -2.22
N PRO A 115 -14.66 10.76 -1.63
CA PRO A 115 -16.01 10.34 -1.29
C PRO A 115 -16.70 11.35 -0.39
N ASP A 116 -18.03 11.39 -0.47
CA ASP A 116 -18.82 12.24 0.41
C ASP A 116 -18.61 11.84 1.89
N ALA A 117 -18.92 12.74 2.82
CA ALA A 117 -18.86 12.44 4.25
C ALA A 117 -19.95 11.42 4.58
N GLY A 118 -19.67 10.55 5.55
CA GLY A 118 -20.66 9.58 6.03
C GLY A 118 -20.12 8.17 6.20
N ARG A 119 -21.02 7.25 6.57
CA ARG A 119 -20.67 5.86 6.90
C ARG A 119 -20.23 5.03 5.71
N GLU A 120 -20.61 5.43 4.50
CA GLU A 120 -20.22 4.76 3.25
C GLU A 120 -18.83 5.20 2.76
N ASN A 121 -18.26 6.23 3.37
CA ASN A 121 -16.92 6.67 3.04
C ASN A 121 -15.91 5.64 3.58
N PRO A 122 -14.99 5.12 2.73
CA PRO A 122 -14.01 4.11 3.14
C PRO A 122 -12.99 4.60 4.19
N TYR A 123 -13.00 5.91 4.49
CA TYR A 123 -12.15 6.56 5.49
C TYR A 123 -12.95 7.02 6.73
N GLY A 124 -14.18 6.52 6.90
CA GLY A 124 -15.07 6.92 8.00
C GLY A 124 -15.76 8.26 7.79
N LEU A 125 -16.30 8.86 8.86
CA LEU A 125 -17.23 10.00 8.74
C LEU A 125 -16.64 11.24 8.06
N THR A 126 -15.34 11.48 8.21
CA THR A 126 -14.57 12.60 7.59
C THR A 126 -15.29 13.95 7.51
N PRO A 127 -15.90 14.48 8.60
CA PRO A 127 -16.63 15.74 8.55
C PRO A 127 -15.74 16.93 8.20
N ASN A 128 -14.47 16.91 8.65
CA ASN A 128 -13.49 17.96 8.37
C ASN A 128 -13.00 17.87 6.93
N ALA A 129 -12.45 16.72 6.51
CA ALA A 129 -11.87 16.48 5.19
C ALA A 129 -11.01 17.66 4.74
N ASN A 130 -10.03 17.98 5.57
CA ASN A 130 -9.12 19.08 5.37
C ASN A 130 -8.18 18.77 4.19
N PHE A 131 -7.84 19.77 3.39
CA PHE A 131 -7.08 19.57 2.16
C PHE A 131 -5.95 20.57 1.99
N ALA A 132 -4.92 20.12 1.27
CA ALA A 132 -3.90 20.99 0.70
C ALA A 132 -3.60 20.57 -0.74
N PHE A 133 -3.82 21.48 -1.67
CA PHE A 133 -3.54 21.29 -3.08
C PHE A 133 -2.31 22.07 -3.48
N LEU A 134 -1.23 21.37 -3.85
CA LEU A 134 -0.07 22.01 -4.47
C LEU A 134 -0.47 22.51 -5.84
N LEU A 135 -0.38 23.82 -6.04
CA LEU A 135 -0.70 24.45 -7.30
C LEU A 135 0.33 24.07 -8.37
N PRO A 136 -0.02 24.22 -9.67
CA PRO A 136 0.87 23.85 -10.77
C PRO A 136 2.22 24.59 -10.80
N ASP A 137 2.37 25.67 -10.03
CA ASP A 137 3.65 26.37 -9.85
C ASP A 137 4.66 25.56 -9.01
N GLY A 138 4.22 24.52 -8.31
CA GLY A 138 5.07 23.68 -7.45
C GLY A 138 5.57 24.38 -6.19
N GLU A 139 5.13 25.61 -5.91
CA GLU A 139 5.66 26.46 -4.85
C GLU A 139 4.59 26.90 -3.84
N GLN A 140 3.32 26.88 -4.23
CA GLN A 140 2.22 27.35 -3.41
C GLN A 140 1.15 26.27 -3.20
N VAL A 141 0.49 26.31 -2.05
CA VAL A 141 -0.61 25.40 -1.70
C VAL A 141 -1.89 26.17 -1.45
N LEU A 142 -2.97 25.74 -2.11
CA LEU A 142 -4.34 26.11 -1.75
C LEU A 142 -4.81 25.16 -0.64
N GLN A 143 -5.32 25.70 0.45
CA GLN A 143 -5.72 24.91 1.62
C GLN A 143 -7.16 25.24 2.02
N GLY A 144 -7.82 24.29 2.68
CA GLY A 144 -9.17 24.47 3.20
C GLY A 144 -9.72 23.19 3.84
N CYS A 145 -11.03 23.15 4.02
CA CYS A 145 -11.77 22.01 4.59
C CYS A 145 -12.95 21.61 3.71
N LYS A 146 -13.69 20.58 4.12
CA LYS A 146 -14.92 20.05 3.52
C LYS A 146 -14.81 19.71 2.04
N VAL A 147 -13.64 19.31 1.55
CA VAL A 147 -13.55 18.91 0.14
C VAL A 147 -14.36 17.65 -0.11
N CYS A 148 -15.06 17.61 -1.24
CA CYS A 148 -15.70 16.41 -1.80
C CYS A 148 -15.56 16.38 -3.32
N ARG A 149 -15.53 15.17 -3.88
CA ARG A 149 -15.59 14.87 -5.31
C ARG A 149 -15.96 13.40 -5.48
N ASP A 150 -17.26 13.14 -5.55
CA ASP A 150 -17.83 11.79 -5.52
C ASP A 150 -17.87 11.11 -6.90
N LYS A 151 -17.61 11.85 -8.00
CA LYS A 151 -17.73 11.35 -9.38
C LYS A 151 -16.49 11.62 -10.23
N PRO A 152 -16.02 10.62 -11.00
CA PRO A 152 -14.96 10.84 -11.98
C PRO A 152 -15.35 11.90 -13.01
N GLY A 153 -14.42 12.79 -13.34
CA GLY A 153 -14.66 13.91 -14.26
C GLY A 153 -15.66 14.97 -13.77
N GLY A 154 -16.24 14.80 -12.58
CA GLY A 154 -17.18 15.73 -11.97
C GLY A 154 -16.52 16.99 -11.37
N PRO A 155 -17.33 17.94 -10.88
CA PRO A 155 -16.86 19.14 -10.21
C PRO A 155 -16.15 18.83 -8.88
N VAL A 156 -15.43 19.82 -8.36
CA VAL A 156 -14.87 19.79 -7.00
C VAL A 156 -15.80 20.57 -6.07
N TYR A 157 -16.14 20.02 -4.91
CA TYR A 157 -16.99 20.69 -3.94
C TYR A 157 -16.14 21.25 -2.80
N LEU A 158 -16.22 22.56 -2.56
CA LEU A 158 -15.47 23.29 -1.53
C LEU A 158 -16.41 24.19 -0.70
N PRO A 159 -16.02 24.64 0.50
CA PRO A 159 -16.86 25.49 1.33
C PRO A 159 -17.31 26.78 0.63
N ASP A 160 -18.55 27.20 0.87
CA ASP A 160 -19.17 28.38 0.24
C ASP A 160 -18.35 29.66 0.41
N TRP A 161 -17.68 29.84 1.56
CA TRP A 161 -16.84 30.99 1.84
C TRP A 161 -15.63 31.10 0.91
N MET A 162 -15.22 30.02 0.24
CA MET A 162 -14.15 30.06 -0.77
C MET A 162 -14.57 30.78 -2.06
N ARG A 163 -15.86 31.15 -2.22
CA ARG A 163 -16.30 32.11 -3.26
C ARG A 163 -15.58 33.45 -3.17
N LEU A 164 -15.17 33.84 -1.95
CA LEU A 164 -14.46 35.09 -1.70
C LEU A 164 -12.97 34.89 -2.01
N PRO A 165 -12.36 35.66 -2.93
CA PRO A 165 -10.94 35.49 -3.29
C PRO A 165 -9.97 35.53 -2.11
N GLY A 166 -10.26 36.34 -1.09
CA GLY A 166 -9.45 36.41 0.13
C GLY A 166 -9.35 35.08 0.90
N ASN A 167 -10.35 34.19 0.77
CA ASN A 167 -10.40 32.89 1.45
C ASN A 167 -9.74 31.76 0.65
N ARG A 168 -9.22 32.05 -0.55
CA ARG A 168 -8.50 31.10 -1.41
C ARG A 168 -7.09 31.58 -1.75
N LYS A 169 -6.50 32.40 -0.87
CA LYS A 169 -5.11 32.86 -1.01
C LYS A 169 -4.16 31.67 -0.82
N PRO A 170 -3.34 31.31 -1.83
CA PRO A 170 -2.36 30.26 -1.68
C PRO A 170 -1.27 30.62 -0.67
N VAL A 171 -0.67 29.60 -0.07
CA VAL A 171 0.42 29.73 0.91
C VAL A 171 1.69 29.14 0.34
N SER A 172 2.83 29.82 0.48
CA SER A 172 4.11 29.27 0.02
C SER A 172 4.53 28.06 0.85
N LEU A 173 5.00 27.00 0.17
CA LEU A 173 5.67 25.87 0.80
C LEU A 173 6.98 26.25 1.50
N ARG A 174 7.50 27.45 1.27
CA ARG A 174 8.73 27.98 1.88
C ARG A 174 8.46 29.05 2.93
N GLY A 175 7.18 29.39 3.14
CA GLY A 175 6.74 30.39 4.10
C GLY A 175 6.77 29.90 5.55
N ASP A 176 6.16 30.67 6.45
CA ASP A 176 6.14 30.40 7.89
C ASP A 176 5.16 29.28 8.32
N GLY A 177 4.21 28.91 7.47
CA GLY A 177 3.17 27.91 7.77
C GLY A 177 2.13 28.35 8.79
N LEU A 178 2.03 29.64 9.12
CA LEU A 178 0.98 30.21 9.97
C LEU A 178 -0.34 30.38 9.20
N ASP A 179 -0.21 30.61 7.89
CA ASP A 179 -1.33 30.74 6.97
C ASP A 179 -1.81 29.39 6.41
N GLY A 180 -3.10 29.30 6.06
CA GLY A 180 -3.64 28.10 5.41
C GLY A 180 -5.14 27.89 5.58
N GLY A 181 -5.73 28.28 6.72
CA GLY A 181 -7.18 28.13 6.95
C GLY A 181 -7.70 26.69 6.76
N GLY A 182 -6.81 25.71 6.78
CA GLY A 182 -7.07 24.32 6.42
C GLY A 182 -7.67 23.52 7.55
N GLN A 183 -7.37 23.88 8.80
CA GLN A 183 -8.09 23.44 9.99
C GLN A 183 -9.21 24.43 10.28
N GLY A 184 -10.47 23.99 10.20
CA GLY A 184 -11.67 24.81 10.32
C GLY A 184 -11.70 25.60 11.62
N ALA A 185 -11.53 24.93 12.76
CA ALA A 185 -11.58 25.53 14.08
C ALA A 185 -10.41 26.46 14.37
N SER A 186 -9.16 26.01 14.21
CA SER A 186 -7.98 26.82 14.58
C SER A 186 -7.53 27.82 13.50
N GLY A 187 -7.92 27.62 12.24
CA GLY A 187 -7.43 28.39 11.10
C GLY A 187 -5.98 28.08 10.71
N MET A 188 -5.40 27.01 11.28
CA MET A 188 -4.04 26.56 11.05
C MET A 188 -3.92 25.76 9.73
N SER A 189 -2.69 25.44 9.33
CA SER A 189 -2.40 24.75 8.07
C SER A 189 -2.98 23.31 8.02
N ALA A 190 -3.58 22.95 6.88
CA ALA A 190 -3.92 21.56 6.55
C ALA A 190 -2.68 20.74 6.20
N LEU A 191 -1.65 21.36 5.61
CA LEU A 191 -0.41 20.66 5.24
C LEU A 191 0.56 20.52 6.43
N GLY A 192 0.79 21.60 7.18
CA GLY A 192 1.70 21.62 8.33
C GLY A 192 1.27 20.64 9.41
N GLY A 193 2.23 19.88 9.93
CA GLY A 193 2.04 18.90 11.00
C GLY A 193 1.16 17.70 10.68
N THR A 194 0.83 17.49 9.40
CA THR A 194 0.19 16.25 8.94
C THR A 194 1.22 15.14 8.89
N LEU A 195 0.96 14.03 9.58
CA LEU A 195 1.77 12.81 9.45
C LEU A 195 1.64 12.25 8.03
N ARG A 196 2.75 12.16 7.31
CA ARG A 196 2.81 11.76 5.90
C ARG A 196 2.88 10.25 5.73
N LEU A 197 2.55 9.79 4.53
CA LEU A 197 2.87 8.42 4.10
C LEU A 197 4.37 8.14 4.33
N GLY A 198 4.68 6.96 4.85
CA GLY A 198 6.02 6.53 5.20
C GLY A 198 6.50 6.96 6.60
N GLU A 199 5.91 7.98 7.21
CA GLU A 199 6.45 8.56 8.46
C GLU A 199 6.23 7.70 9.69
N LEU A 200 5.14 6.93 9.77
CA LEU A 200 4.90 6.01 10.88
C LEU A 200 5.47 4.59 10.63
N VAL A 201 5.93 4.31 9.41
CA VAL A 201 6.36 2.96 9.00
C VAL A 201 7.83 2.87 8.60
N GLY A 202 8.44 3.96 8.14
CA GLY A 202 9.85 3.99 7.73
C GLY A 202 10.82 4.05 8.91
N GLU A 203 12.12 4.02 8.64
CA GLU A 203 13.15 4.05 9.71
C GLU A 203 13.43 5.46 10.24
N ARG A 204 13.21 6.49 9.40
CA ARG A 204 13.56 7.88 9.75
C ARG A 204 12.63 8.43 10.85
N PRO A 205 13.15 9.22 11.79
CA PRO A 205 12.31 9.91 12.76
C PRO A 205 11.45 10.99 12.09
N ILE A 206 10.33 11.33 12.72
CA ILE A 206 9.44 12.41 12.28
C ILE A 206 10.00 13.71 12.84
N ARG A 207 10.38 14.64 11.96
CA ARG A 207 11.16 15.84 12.30
C ARG A 207 10.36 17.14 12.20
N HIS A 208 9.09 17.07 12.57
CA HIS A 208 8.19 18.23 12.61
C HIS A 208 7.16 18.05 13.73
N ALA A 209 6.60 19.16 14.21
CA ALA A 209 5.49 19.14 15.15
C ALA A 209 4.27 18.50 14.46
N ILE A 210 3.49 17.71 15.17
CA ILE A 210 2.30 17.05 14.62
C ILE A 210 1.04 17.78 15.04
N LYS A 211 -0.10 17.42 14.45
CA LYS A 211 -1.40 17.91 14.89
C LYS A 211 -2.15 16.80 15.62
N ILE A 212 -2.91 17.21 16.64
CA ILE A 212 -3.86 16.34 17.34
C ILE A 212 -5.19 17.08 17.53
N ASN A 213 -6.27 16.30 17.60
CA ASN A 213 -7.60 16.80 17.95
C ASN A 213 -8.06 16.13 19.25
N PRO A 214 -7.89 16.80 20.41
CA PRO A 214 -8.53 16.43 21.67
C PRO A 214 -10.05 16.66 21.64
N PHE A 215 -10.77 16.00 22.56
CA PHE A 215 -12.17 16.32 22.82
C PHE A 215 -12.31 17.73 23.43
N ALA A 216 -12.69 18.73 22.64
CA ALA A 216 -12.64 20.13 23.05
C ALA A 216 -13.64 20.44 24.17
N ALA A 217 -14.80 19.75 24.23
CA ALA A 217 -15.74 19.91 25.33
C ALA A 217 -15.12 19.56 26.69
N ARG A 218 -14.15 18.64 26.72
CA ARG A 218 -13.44 18.22 27.93
C ARG A 218 -12.19 19.04 28.22
N TYR A 219 -11.43 19.40 27.18
CA TYR A 219 -10.07 19.91 27.35
C TYR A 219 -9.87 21.34 26.89
N CYS A 220 -10.58 21.82 25.87
CA CYS A 220 -10.41 23.17 25.36
C CYS A 220 -11.15 24.14 26.28
N HIS A 221 -10.44 25.15 26.78
CA HIS A 221 -11.03 26.18 27.62
C HIS A 221 -11.73 27.25 26.78
N TYR A 222 -12.79 27.86 27.33
CA TYR A 222 -13.34 29.10 26.80
C TYR A 222 -13.78 30.03 27.95
N SER A 223 -13.41 31.30 27.83
CA SER A 223 -14.01 32.42 28.54
C SER A 223 -14.08 33.64 27.59
N LYS A 224 -14.70 34.74 28.03
CA LYS A 224 -14.69 35.98 27.23
C LYS A 224 -13.28 36.56 27.09
N GLU A 225 -12.44 36.34 28.09
CA GLU A 225 -11.04 36.78 28.15
C GLU A 225 -10.12 35.82 27.37
N VAL A 226 -10.46 34.53 27.33
CA VAL A 226 -9.73 33.49 26.60
C VAL A 226 -10.69 32.77 25.64
N PRO A 227 -10.87 33.27 24.39
CA PRO A 227 -11.95 32.86 23.49
C PRO A 227 -11.72 31.49 22.81
N GLY A 228 -11.03 30.56 23.47
CA GLY A 228 -10.82 29.21 22.96
C GLY A 228 -9.64 29.01 22.02
N TRP A 229 -8.76 30.01 21.89
CA TRP A 229 -7.56 29.90 21.06
C TRP A 229 -6.42 30.79 21.56
N ARG A 230 -5.19 30.42 21.18
CA ARG A 230 -3.97 31.22 21.34
C ARG A 230 -3.08 31.05 20.12
N TRP A 231 -2.10 31.94 19.96
CA TRP A 231 -1.10 31.79 18.90
C TRP A 231 -0.46 30.39 18.96
N PRO A 232 -0.29 29.68 17.83
CA PRO A 232 -0.46 30.15 16.45
C PRO A 232 -1.87 29.95 15.84
N ALA A 233 -2.84 29.42 16.58
CA ALA A 233 -4.23 29.44 16.12
C ALA A 233 -4.73 30.89 16.02
N ARG A 234 -5.69 31.11 15.12
CA ARG A 234 -6.25 32.43 14.83
C ARG A 234 -7.70 32.60 15.27
N ARG A 235 -8.33 31.49 15.58
CA ARG A 235 -9.73 31.39 15.99
C ARG A 235 -9.97 30.04 16.65
N ALA A 236 -11.19 29.86 17.13
CA ALA A 236 -11.75 28.60 17.60
C ALA A 236 -13.04 28.31 16.82
N ASP A 237 -13.67 27.16 17.09
CA ASP A 237 -15.01 26.88 16.57
C ASP A 237 -16.01 27.98 16.94
N SER A 238 -16.97 28.24 16.05
CA SER A 238 -18.04 29.21 16.29
C SER A 238 -18.96 28.83 17.46
N TYR A 239 -18.94 27.56 17.87
CA TYR A 239 -19.67 27.04 19.02
C TYR A 239 -18.83 26.97 20.31
N ALA A 240 -17.60 27.48 20.31
CA ALA A 240 -16.68 27.38 21.45
C ALA A 240 -17.31 27.87 22.77
N GLU A 241 -17.97 29.03 22.78
CA GLU A 241 -18.65 29.57 23.97
C GLU A 241 -19.62 28.58 24.62
N LYS A 242 -20.33 27.81 23.79
CA LYS A 242 -21.34 26.86 24.25
C LYS A 242 -20.74 25.52 24.63
N THR A 243 -19.72 25.04 23.93
CA THR A 243 -19.26 23.65 24.03
C THR A 243 -17.94 23.48 24.79
N TYR A 244 -17.00 24.42 24.67
CA TYR A 244 -15.67 24.27 25.27
C TYR A 244 -15.73 24.50 26.77
N LYS A 245 -15.50 23.46 27.57
CA LYS A 245 -15.61 23.47 29.04
C LYS A 245 -14.33 23.04 29.76
N GLY A 246 -13.20 23.04 29.06
CA GLY A 246 -11.89 22.80 29.67
C GLY A 246 -11.62 23.79 30.80
N SER A 247 -11.04 23.30 31.89
CA SER A 247 -10.79 24.12 33.09
C SER A 247 -9.50 24.93 33.03
N ASP A 248 -8.55 24.56 32.17
CA ASP A 248 -7.25 25.23 32.10
C ASP A 248 -7.23 26.29 30.98
N PRO A 249 -7.17 27.60 31.30
CA PRO A 249 -7.07 28.65 30.28
C PRO A 249 -5.80 28.58 29.42
N ALA A 250 -4.80 27.80 29.84
CA ALA A 250 -3.61 27.49 29.05
C ALA A 250 -3.87 26.50 27.91
N LEU A 251 -4.92 25.67 28.00
CA LEU A 251 -5.22 24.60 27.05
C LEU A 251 -6.38 24.99 26.13
N VAL A 252 -6.01 25.50 24.96
CA VAL A 252 -6.94 25.99 23.93
C VAL A 252 -6.44 25.62 22.52
N MET A 253 -7.19 25.94 21.47
CA MET A 253 -6.69 25.78 20.08
C MET A 253 -5.35 26.52 19.90
N GLY A 254 -4.40 25.89 19.22
CA GLY A 254 -3.03 26.40 19.01
C GLY A 254 -2.07 26.11 20.17
N THR A 255 -2.51 25.44 21.23
CA THR A 255 -1.59 25.06 22.32
C THR A 255 -0.56 24.04 21.81
N LEU A 256 0.72 24.34 22.04
CA LEU A 256 1.82 23.39 21.82
C LEU A 256 1.97 22.49 23.05
N LEU A 257 1.87 21.19 22.82
CA LEU A 257 2.01 20.13 23.81
C LEU A 257 3.28 19.33 23.54
N ALA A 258 4.09 19.08 24.56
CA ALA A 258 5.34 18.34 24.41
C ALA A 258 5.62 17.44 25.61
N LEU A 259 6.42 16.40 25.38
CA LEU A 259 7.00 15.60 26.47
C LEU A 259 8.17 16.36 27.08
N LYS A 260 8.36 16.20 28.39
CA LYS A 260 9.54 16.74 29.07
C LYS A 260 10.83 16.02 28.62
N PRO A 261 11.99 16.69 28.69
CA PRO A 261 13.27 16.10 28.28
C PRO A 261 13.65 14.82 29.03
N GLU A 262 13.23 14.68 30.30
CA GLU A 262 13.51 13.53 31.15
C GLU A 262 12.56 12.34 30.97
N ALA A 263 11.52 12.49 30.15
CA ALA A 263 10.68 11.37 29.76
C ALA A 263 11.52 10.34 28.98
N THR A 264 11.16 9.06 29.08
CA THR A 264 11.78 7.97 28.30
C THR A 264 10.69 7.02 27.81
N PRO A 265 10.88 6.36 26.65
CA PRO A 265 9.93 5.37 26.17
C PRO A 265 9.67 4.25 27.19
N GLU A 266 10.69 3.85 27.93
CA GLU A 266 10.63 2.77 28.92
C GLU A 266 9.77 3.15 30.11
N ARG A 267 9.90 4.39 30.64
CA ARG A 267 9.04 4.88 31.74
C ARG A 267 7.58 5.02 31.32
N LEU A 268 7.32 5.24 30.03
CA LEU A 268 5.97 5.30 29.47
C LEU A 268 5.48 3.93 28.98
N GLY A 269 6.29 2.87 29.11
CA GLY A 269 5.94 1.52 28.66
C GLY A 269 5.63 1.43 27.16
N LEU A 270 6.37 2.14 26.31
CA LEU A 270 6.18 2.10 24.85
C LEU A 270 6.94 0.91 24.26
N GLU A 271 6.21 0.02 23.61
CA GLU A 271 6.69 -1.22 23.02
C GLU A 271 6.75 -1.13 21.50
N THR A 272 5.77 -0.48 20.87
CA THR A 272 5.68 -0.43 19.41
C THR A 272 6.69 0.54 18.80
N VAL A 273 7.21 0.19 17.61
CA VAL A 273 8.00 1.11 16.78
C VAL A 273 7.28 2.43 16.56
N PRO A 274 6.02 2.49 16.07
CA PRO A 274 5.33 3.76 15.87
C PRO A 274 5.10 4.56 17.15
N GLY A 275 4.87 3.90 18.30
CA GLY A 275 4.77 4.58 19.59
C GLY A 275 6.07 5.26 20.00
N ARG A 276 7.21 4.60 19.77
CA ARG A 276 8.56 5.17 19.98
C ARG A 276 8.87 6.30 18.99
N LYS A 277 8.36 6.25 17.76
CA LYS A 277 8.47 7.36 16.80
C LYS A 277 7.67 8.57 17.26
N LEU A 278 6.42 8.39 17.69
CA LEU A 278 5.63 9.48 18.26
C LEU A 278 6.28 10.05 19.52
N PHE A 279 6.86 9.21 20.38
CA PHE A 279 7.64 9.68 21.53
C PHE A 279 8.75 10.65 21.11
N PHE A 280 9.59 10.25 20.13
CA PHE A 280 10.65 11.11 19.61
C PHE A 280 10.07 12.45 19.14
N THR A 281 9.00 12.43 18.36
CA THR A 281 8.36 13.63 17.82
C THR A 281 7.83 14.53 18.92
N LEU A 282 7.09 13.97 19.87
CA LEU A 282 6.44 14.71 20.96
C LEU A 282 7.45 15.31 21.94
N GLN A 283 8.63 14.70 22.11
CA GLN A 283 9.70 15.28 22.94
C GLN A 283 10.50 16.35 22.20
N ASN A 284 10.71 16.19 20.90
CA ASN A 284 11.61 17.07 20.14
C ASN A 284 10.91 18.21 19.40
N TYR A 285 9.65 18.05 19.02
CA TYR A 285 8.88 19.01 18.22
C TYR A 285 7.48 19.30 18.79
N GLY A 286 6.88 18.32 19.48
CA GLY A 286 5.57 18.45 20.11
C GLY A 286 4.39 18.25 19.17
N ALA A 287 3.19 18.57 19.67
CA ALA A 287 1.92 18.49 18.97
C ALA A 287 1.08 19.75 19.20
N TYR A 288 0.41 20.24 18.15
CA TYR A 288 -0.55 21.35 18.25
C TYR A 288 -1.99 20.85 18.33
N PHE A 289 -2.78 21.44 19.24
CA PHE A 289 -4.23 21.28 19.29
C PHE A 289 -4.86 22.07 18.14
N THR A 290 -5.46 21.40 17.14
CA THR A 290 -5.94 22.07 15.92
C THR A 290 -7.45 22.07 15.65
N GLU A 291 -8.18 21.02 16.04
CA GLU A 291 -9.63 20.90 15.86
C GLU A 291 -10.26 20.18 17.05
N ASP A 292 -11.60 20.25 17.17
CA ASP A 292 -12.37 19.45 18.12
C ASP A 292 -12.62 18.05 17.55
N ALA A 293 -12.26 17.01 18.30
CA ALA A 293 -12.69 15.66 17.96
C ALA A 293 -14.20 15.46 18.07
N ALA A 294 -14.88 16.22 18.94
CA ALA A 294 -16.31 16.16 19.29
C ALA A 294 -16.77 14.92 20.09
N TRP A 295 -15.86 14.00 20.42
CA TRP A 295 -16.11 12.83 21.27
C TRP A 295 -14.81 12.36 21.95
N ASP A 296 -14.90 11.38 22.86
CA ASP A 296 -13.80 10.93 23.73
C ASP A 296 -12.77 10.05 22.99
N THR A 297 -11.99 10.67 22.11
CA THR A 297 -10.94 10.05 21.28
C THR A 297 -9.64 10.88 21.27
N TRP A 298 -8.53 10.22 20.95
CA TRP A 298 -7.32 10.88 20.47
C TRP A 298 -7.20 10.73 18.97
N ASP A 299 -7.51 11.80 18.23
CA ASP A 299 -7.38 11.80 16.77
C ASP A 299 -6.03 12.37 16.35
N LEU A 300 -5.25 11.53 15.66
CA LEU A 300 -3.99 11.92 15.03
C LEU A 300 -4.26 12.37 13.59
N ILE A 301 -3.61 13.44 13.14
CA ILE A 301 -3.87 13.97 11.81
C ILE A 301 -2.89 13.35 10.82
N VAL A 302 -3.42 12.61 9.85
CA VAL A 302 -2.62 11.83 8.91
C VAL A 302 -3.00 12.14 7.47
N GLU A 303 -2.06 11.98 6.54
CA GLU A 303 -2.35 11.95 5.11
C GLU A 303 -3.27 10.78 4.78
N ARG A 304 -4.16 10.97 3.80
CA ARG A 304 -5.00 9.88 3.27
C ARG A 304 -4.16 8.63 2.97
N ASP A 305 -4.70 7.48 3.36
CA ASP A 305 -4.10 6.15 3.25
C ASP A 305 -2.93 5.83 4.21
N ALA A 306 -2.45 6.79 5.02
CA ALA A 306 -1.40 6.50 6.01
C ALA A 306 -1.85 5.49 7.09
N GLU A 307 -3.14 5.50 7.47
CA GLU A 307 -3.70 4.48 8.39
C GLU A 307 -3.69 3.07 7.78
N LYS A 308 -3.91 2.95 6.46
CA LYS A 308 -3.88 1.67 5.75
C LYS A 308 -2.45 1.17 5.59
N GLU A 309 -1.52 2.09 5.31
CA GLU A 309 -0.09 1.80 5.29
C GLU A 309 0.39 1.31 6.66
N PHE A 310 -0.02 2.00 7.73
CA PHE A 310 0.26 1.61 9.11
C PHE A 310 -0.21 0.19 9.39
N GLU A 311 -1.47 -0.13 9.07
CA GLU A 311 -2.06 -1.45 9.26
C GLU A 311 -1.30 -2.54 8.52
N ARG A 312 -0.99 -2.29 7.24
CA ARG A 312 -0.26 -3.22 6.38
C ARG A 312 1.14 -3.53 6.91
N VAL A 313 1.84 -2.54 7.47
CA VAL A 313 3.23 -2.70 7.94
C VAL A 313 3.30 -3.27 9.36
N HIS A 314 2.45 -2.79 10.26
CA HIS A 314 2.55 -3.14 11.68
C HIS A 314 1.66 -4.32 12.09
N GLY A 315 0.69 -4.71 11.24
CA GLY A 315 -0.21 -5.84 11.49
C GLY A 315 -1.30 -5.55 12.53
N PHE A 316 -1.51 -4.28 12.89
CA PHE A 316 -2.61 -3.85 13.76
C PHE A 316 -3.13 -2.46 13.36
N SER A 317 -4.40 -2.19 13.68
CA SER A 317 -5.08 -0.93 13.32
C SER A 317 -4.68 0.25 14.20
N MET A 318 -4.67 1.45 13.61
CA MET A 318 -4.62 2.73 14.35
C MET A 318 -5.88 2.97 15.19
N SER A 319 -6.91 2.12 15.08
CA SER A 319 -8.08 2.11 15.98
C SER A 319 -8.01 1.01 17.06
N SER A 320 -6.95 0.19 17.06
CA SER A 320 -6.85 -0.96 17.95
C SER A 320 -6.60 -0.58 19.41
N ARG A 321 -6.98 -1.49 20.34
CA ARG A 321 -6.69 -1.31 21.77
C ARG A 321 -5.19 -1.16 22.06
N LYS A 322 -4.35 -1.93 21.38
CA LYS A 322 -2.89 -1.87 21.52
C LYS A 322 -2.37 -0.46 21.22
N TRP A 323 -2.85 0.14 20.13
CA TRP A 323 -2.47 1.50 19.76
C TRP A 323 -3.03 2.54 20.72
N LEU A 324 -4.30 2.39 21.12
CA LEU A 324 -4.96 3.25 22.10
C LEU A 324 -4.16 3.34 23.40
N ASP A 325 -3.66 2.21 23.90
CA ASP A 325 -2.93 2.17 25.17
C ASP A 325 -1.64 2.99 25.14
N GLU A 326 -0.85 2.87 24.08
CA GLU A 326 0.39 3.66 23.95
C GLU A 326 0.11 5.14 23.68
N VAL A 327 -0.88 5.46 22.82
CA VAL A 327 -1.28 6.84 22.58
C VAL A 327 -1.79 7.47 23.87
N ASN A 328 -2.60 6.79 24.68
CA ASN A 328 -3.02 7.29 25.99
C ASN A 328 -1.83 7.61 26.89
N ARG A 329 -0.85 6.71 27.01
CA ARG A 329 0.36 6.93 27.83
C ARG A 329 1.16 8.15 27.35
N LEU A 330 1.27 8.33 26.03
CA LEU A 330 1.90 9.52 25.44
C LEU A 330 1.11 10.80 25.78
N MET A 331 -0.20 10.83 25.52
CA MET A 331 -1.04 12.02 25.72
C MET A 331 -1.10 12.43 27.20
N GLN A 332 -1.23 11.48 28.12
CA GLN A 332 -1.24 11.74 29.56
C GLN A 332 0.09 12.31 30.07
N ALA A 333 1.20 12.06 29.38
CA ALA A 333 2.52 12.58 29.73
C ALA A 333 2.82 13.98 29.14
N LEU A 334 1.94 14.51 28.28
CA LEU A 334 2.13 15.80 27.64
C LEU A 334 1.99 16.97 28.63
N HIS A 335 2.79 17.98 28.36
CA HIS A 335 2.79 19.25 29.06
C HIS A 335 2.58 20.37 28.04
N ILE A 336 1.88 21.42 28.46
CA ILE A 336 1.76 22.67 27.73
C ILE A 336 3.14 23.36 27.75
N VAL A 337 3.63 23.75 26.58
CA VAL A 337 4.78 24.66 26.45
C VAL A 337 4.24 26.08 26.59
N ASP A 338 4.16 26.57 27.82
CA ASP A 338 3.37 27.76 28.18
C ASP A 338 3.97 29.06 27.63
N ASN A 339 5.28 29.08 27.40
CA ASN A 339 6.00 30.18 26.78
C ASN A 339 6.17 30.03 25.25
N ASN A 340 5.43 29.12 24.59
CA ASN A 340 5.38 29.07 23.13
C ASN A 340 4.69 30.32 22.58
N GLY A 341 5.42 31.10 21.77
CA GLY A 341 4.93 32.37 21.24
C GLY A 341 5.65 32.78 19.95
N PRO A 342 5.20 33.85 19.28
CA PRO A 342 5.76 34.29 18.00
C PRO A 342 7.24 34.70 18.07
N ARG A 343 7.78 34.93 19.28
CA ARG A 343 9.20 35.25 19.51
C ARG A 343 9.96 34.13 20.23
N SER A 344 9.29 33.02 20.54
CA SER A 344 9.79 31.92 21.37
C SER A 344 9.14 30.61 20.93
N ILE A 345 9.16 30.35 19.63
CA ILE A 345 8.57 29.13 19.03
C ILE A 345 9.25 27.91 19.65
N GLY A 346 8.45 26.96 20.15
CA GLY A 346 8.97 25.80 20.87
C GLY A 346 9.54 26.11 22.26
N GLY A 347 9.32 27.32 22.80
CA GLY A 347 9.75 27.73 24.12
C GLY A 347 11.08 28.49 24.18
N GLY A 348 11.76 28.73 23.06
CA GLY A 348 13.01 29.51 23.01
C GLY A 348 14.25 28.77 23.52
N GLY A 349 15.40 29.45 23.54
CA GLY A 349 16.69 28.84 23.88
C GLY A 349 17.29 27.95 22.78
N THR A 350 18.08 26.96 23.19
CA THR A 350 18.78 26.04 22.28
C THR A 350 17.85 24.90 21.84
N PRO A 351 17.60 24.71 20.53
CA PRO A 351 16.76 23.62 20.03
C PRO A 351 17.29 22.23 20.41
N ARG A 352 16.40 21.30 20.77
CA ARG A 352 16.76 19.90 21.09
C ARG A 352 17.16 19.06 19.89
N GLN A 353 16.87 19.51 18.68
CA GLN A 353 17.28 18.89 17.42
C GLN A 353 17.88 19.96 16.50
N PRO A 354 18.67 19.57 15.49
CA PRO A 354 19.06 20.50 14.44
C PRO A 354 17.83 21.12 13.75
N PRO A 355 17.93 22.37 13.26
CA PRO A 355 16.88 22.97 12.45
C PRO A 355 16.61 22.14 11.19
N ALA A 356 15.39 22.27 10.64
CA ALA A 356 15.08 21.63 9.36
C ALA A 356 16.10 22.04 8.28
N PRO A 357 16.57 21.11 7.45
CA PRO A 357 17.52 21.40 6.38
C PRO A 357 17.06 22.51 5.45
N PRO A 358 17.99 23.19 4.74
CA PRO A 358 17.61 24.05 3.64
C PRO A 358 16.83 23.24 2.59
N PHE A 359 16.00 23.93 1.82
CA PHE A 359 15.40 23.30 0.65
C PHE A 359 16.46 23.01 -0.42
N GLY A 360 16.28 21.93 -1.17
CA GLY A 360 17.16 21.67 -2.32
C GLY A 360 17.13 22.82 -3.33
N VAL A 361 18.28 23.15 -3.93
CA VAL A 361 18.33 24.05 -5.09
C VAL A 361 17.64 23.32 -6.22
N SER A 362 16.52 23.84 -6.72
CA SER A 362 15.92 23.29 -7.91
C SER A 362 16.84 23.62 -9.09
N GLU A 363 17.55 22.60 -9.61
CA GLU A 363 17.54 22.51 -11.06
C GLU A 363 16.07 22.58 -11.48
N ARG A 364 15.74 23.20 -12.62
CA ARG A 364 14.40 23.09 -13.21
C ARG A 364 14.18 21.64 -13.67
N THR A 365 14.19 20.72 -12.72
CA THR A 365 13.72 19.36 -12.79
C THR A 365 12.24 19.47 -12.49
N SER A 366 11.45 19.15 -13.50
CA SER A 366 10.11 18.62 -13.36
C SER A 366 9.95 17.88 -12.02
N SER A 367 8.94 18.31 -11.26
CA SER A 367 8.56 17.81 -9.94
C SER A 367 8.70 16.27 -9.84
N PRO A 368 9.07 15.70 -8.68
CA PRO A 368 8.92 14.27 -8.49
C PRO A 368 7.44 13.91 -8.68
N PRO A 369 7.11 12.97 -9.57
CA PRO A 369 5.74 12.79 -10.02
C PRO A 369 4.81 12.25 -8.92
N ASN A 370 3.50 12.58 -9.00
CA ASN A 370 2.39 11.93 -8.28
C ASN A 370 2.63 10.41 -8.22
N PRO A 371 2.38 9.63 -7.15
CA PRO A 371 2.61 8.18 -7.15
C PRO A 371 2.07 7.43 -8.38
N GLN A 372 0.95 7.88 -8.96
CA GLN A 372 0.47 7.38 -10.25
C GLN A 372 1.29 7.88 -11.44
N VAL A 373 1.72 9.15 -11.47
CA VAL A 373 2.64 9.70 -12.47
C VAL A 373 4.06 9.14 -12.29
N ALA A 374 4.45 8.71 -11.09
CA ALA A 374 5.73 8.08 -10.75
C ALA A 374 5.69 6.61 -11.10
N ALA A 375 4.56 5.95 -10.89
CA ALA A 375 4.28 4.64 -11.46
C ALA A 375 4.24 4.71 -12.99
N ALA A 376 3.58 5.70 -13.59
CA ALA A 376 3.51 5.91 -15.03
C ALA A 376 4.87 6.28 -15.63
N ALA A 377 5.65 7.15 -14.97
CA ALA A 377 7.03 7.44 -15.35
C ALA A 377 7.92 6.21 -15.19
N ARG A 378 7.77 5.45 -14.10
CA ARG A 378 8.52 4.19 -13.90
C ARG A 378 8.10 3.12 -14.92
N GLN A 379 6.84 3.06 -15.31
CA GLN A 379 6.34 2.20 -16.39
C GLN A 379 6.94 2.63 -17.72
N ALA A 380 6.91 3.92 -18.07
CA ALA A 380 7.53 4.46 -19.27
C ALA A 380 9.03 4.13 -19.30
N GLU A 381 9.76 4.44 -18.23
CA GLU A 381 11.20 4.22 -18.15
C GLU A 381 11.57 2.73 -18.17
N LEU A 382 10.70 1.79 -17.75
CA LEU A 382 10.95 0.37 -17.97
C LEU A 382 11.03 0.01 -19.45
N PHE A 383 10.06 0.48 -20.25
CA PHE A 383 10.05 0.22 -21.69
C PHE A 383 11.19 0.97 -22.39
N VAL A 384 11.50 2.20 -21.98
CA VAL A 384 12.62 2.96 -22.53
C VAL A 384 13.94 2.27 -22.21
N ASP A 385 14.16 1.91 -20.95
CA ASP A 385 15.38 1.22 -20.52
C ASP A 385 15.58 -0.09 -21.27
N ASP A 386 14.55 -0.92 -21.37
CA ASP A 386 14.63 -2.19 -22.08
C ASP A 386 14.83 -2.00 -23.60
N MET A 387 14.51 -0.85 -24.17
CA MET A 387 14.71 -0.58 -25.60
C MET A 387 15.97 0.23 -25.93
N GLU A 388 16.62 0.86 -24.94
CA GLU A 388 17.76 1.76 -25.18
C GLU A 388 19.03 1.37 -24.42
N LYS A 389 18.94 0.72 -23.26
CA LYS A 389 20.13 0.32 -22.50
C LYS A 389 20.80 -0.92 -23.11
N PRO A 390 22.13 -1.07 -22.95
CA PRO A 390 22.83 -2.29 -23.32
C PRO A 390 22.29 -3.52 -22.58
N HIS A 391 22.48 -4.72 -23.11
CA HIS A 391 22.20 -5.96 -22.39
C HIS A 391 23.06 -6.07 -21.11
N ASP A 392 22.53 -6.66 -20.03
CA ASP A 392 23.33 -7.01 -18.85
C ASP A 392 24.41 -8.03 -19.20
N PHE A 393 24.03 -9.02 -20.02
CA PHE A 393 24.93 -10.04 -20.57
C PHE A 393 24.52 -10.41 -21.99
N ARG A 394 25.47 -10.91 -22.78
CA ARG A 394 25.18 -11.51 -24.09
C ARG A 394 24.54 -12.89 -23.90
N PRO A 395 23.54 -13.28 -24.70
CA PRO A 395 23.06 -14.66 -24.74
C PRO A 395 24.13 -15.61 -25.28
N GLN A 396 24.17 -16.82 -24.74
CA GLN A 396 25.07 -17.87 -25.21
C GLN A 396 24.65 -18.36 -26.61
N GLY A 397 25.62 -18.65 -27.47
CA GLY A 397 25.41 -19.40 -28.71
C GLY A 397 24.75 -18.66 -29.88
N ILE A 398 24.55 -17.34 -29.79
CA ILE A 398 23.97 -16.54 -30.89
C ILE A 398 24.70 -15.21 -31.09
N GLU A 399 24.79 -14.78 -32.35
CA GLU A 399 25.50 -13.57 -32.81
C GLU A 399 24.61 -12.65 -33.68
N ALA A 400 23.29 -12.79 -33.57
CA ALA A 400 22.34 -11.94 -34.27
C ALA A 400 22.43 -10.48 -33.79
N ASP A 401 21.98 -9.53 -34.61
CA ASP A 401 21.92 -8.10 -34.28
C ASP A 401 21.26 -7.83 -32.91
N TRP A 402 20.07 -8.39 -32.69
CA TRP A 402 19.32 -8.25 -31.43
C TRP A 402 20.02 -8.91 -30.22
N SER A 403 20.97 -9.83 -30.44
CA SER A 403 21.78 -10.39 -29.36
C SER A 403 22.84 -9.41 -28.85
N ARG A 404 23.07 -8.30 -29.56
CA ARG A 404 24.08 -7.28 -29.24
C ARG A 404 23.50 -5.99 -28.66
N HIS A 405 22.25 -5.68 -28.96
CA HIS A 405 21.52 -4.57 -28.38
C HIS A 405 20.02 -4.83 -28.53
N PRO A 406 19.15 -4.17 -27.73
CA PRO A 406 17.74 -4.15 -28.03
C PRO A 406 17.49 -3.68 -29.47
N ARG A 407 16.41 -4.16 -30.08
CA ARG A 407 16.10 -3.92 -31.49
C ARG A 407 14.67 -3.46 -31.63
N ARG A 408 14.48 -2.33 -32.30
CA ARG A 408 13.18 -1.86 -32.78
C ARG A 408 13.00 -2.38 -34.21
N GLY A 409 12.10 -3.32 -34.40
CA GLY A 409 11.79 -3.93 -35.68
C GLY A 409 10.74 -3.12 -36.45
N MET A 410 9.75 -3.82 -37.00
CA MET A 410 8.66 -3.24 -37.78
C MET A 410 7.91 -2.13 -37.00
N ARG A 411 7.82 -0.93 -37.60
CA ARG A 411 7.13 0.24 -37.01
C ARG A 411 5.64 0.29 -37.29
N LYS A 412 5.18 -0.44 -38.30
CA LYS A 412 3.77 -0.59 -38.65
C LYS A 412 3.48 -2.03 -39.05
N LEU A 413 2.23 -2.43 -38.90
CA LEU A 413 1.74 -3.69 -39.44
C LEU A 413 1.88 -3.66 -40.98
N PRO A 414 2.49 -4.67 -41.62
CA PRO A 414 2.56 -4.73 -43.08
C PRO A 414 1.18 -4.88 -43.73
N ASP A 415 1.05 -4.41 -44.97
CA ASP A 415 -0.20 -4.49 -45.73
C ASP A 415 -0.63 -5.96 -45.91
N GLY A 416 -1.91 -6.25 -45.64
CA GLY A 416 -2.46 -7.60 -45.70
C GLY A 416 -2.08 -8.53 -44.54
N TRP A 417 -1.32 -8.03 -43.56
CA TRP A 417 -1.12 -8.71 -42.28
C TRP A 417 -2.18 -8.21 -41.30
N THR A 418 -2.61 -9.06 -40.37
CA THR A 418 -3.73 -8.71 -39.47
C THR A 418 -3.49 -9.08 -38.02
N CYS A 419 -2.37 -9.71 -37.69
CA CYS A 419 -2.18 -10.31 -36.37
C CYS A 419 -0.90 -9.85 -35.68
N ALA A 420 -0.90 -9.95 -34.36
CA ALA A 420 0.30 -9.80 -33.55
C ALA A 420 0.35 -10.84 -32.43
N THR A 421 1.54 -11.03 -31.87
CA THR A 421 1.71 -11.71 -30.58
C THR A 421 2.92 -11.16 -29.83
N MET A 422 2.90 -11.31 -28.51
CA MET A 422 4.10 -11.18 -27.69
C MET A 422 4.82 -12.53 -27.56
N TRP A 423 6.14 -12.48 -27.39
CA TRP A 423 6.93 -13.65 -27.02
C TRP A 423 8.01 -13.24 -26.00
N GLY A 424 8.58 -14.22 -25.30
CA GLY A 424 9.72 -14.04 -24.44
C GLY A 424 10.77 -15.11 -24.69
N GLN A 425 12.00 -14.84 -24.29
CA GLN A 425 13.11 -15.77 -24.43
C GLN A 425 14.05 -15.74 -23.23
N ILE A 426 14.45 -16.93 -22.79
CA ILE A 426 15.38 -17.14 -21.68
C ILE A 426 16.64 -17.84 -22.21
N TYR A 427 17.80 -17.30 -21.87
CA TYR A 427 19.11 -17.81 -22.26
C TYR A 427 20.02 -18.00 -21.05
N PRO A 428 20.96 -18.96 -21.09
CA PRO A 428 22.20 -18.85 -20.33
C PRO A 428 22.97 -17.60 -20.78
N ALA A 429 23.53 -16.85 -19.82
CA ALA A 429 24.48 -15.81 -20.16
C ALA A 429 25.75 -16.43 -20.72
N ARG A 430 26.31 -15.80 -21.76
CA ARG A 430 27.54 -16.23 -22.41
C ARG A 430 28.68 -16.35 -21.38
N ASP A 431 29.40 -17.47 -21.45
CA ASP A 431 30.56 -17.79 -20.61
C ASP A 431 30.27 -17.79 -19.10
N LYS A 432 29.01 -17.99 -18.71
CA LYS A 432 28.59 -18.10 -17.30
C LYS A 432 27.81 -19.40 -17.08
N SER A 433 27.80 -19.85 -15.82
CA SER A 433 27.00 -21.02 -15.45
C SER A 433 25.51 -20.65 -15.36
N PRO A 434 24.60 -21.44 -15.98
CA PRO A 434 23.17 -21.28 -15.79
C PRO A 434 22.67 -21.75 -14.41
N GLY A 435 23.53 -22.37 -13.60
CA GLY A 435 23.14 -23.09 -12.39
C GLY A 435 22.69 -24.53 -12.69
N GLU A 436 22.80 -25.40 -11.70
CA GLU A 436 22.46 -26.82 -11.79
C GLU A 436 21.09 -27.13 -11.16
N ASN A 437 20.69 -26.39 -10.12
CA ASN A 437 19.47 -26.63 -9.35
C ASN A 437 18.50 -25.44 -9.38
N VAL A 438 18.31 -24.85 -10.56
CA VAL A 438 17.55 -23.61 -10.74
C VAL A 438 16.53 -23.73 -11.88
N ARG A 439 15.34 -23.17 -11.66
CA ARG A 439 14.33 -22.93 -12.71
C ARG A 439 14.04 -21.44 -12.82
N VAL A 440 13.62 -21.02 -14.01
CA VAL A 440 13.05 -19.69 -14.23
C VAL A 440 11.54 -19.81 -14.18
N GLN A 441 10.92 -19.22 -13.17
CA GLN A 441 9.46 -19.10 -13.08
C GLN A 441 9.00 -17.88 -13.89
N ILE A 442 7.97 -18.05 -14.72
CA ILE A 442 7.49 -17.07 -15.70
C ILE A 442 5.98 -16.92 -15.57
N ARG A 443 5.46 -15.69 -15.59
CA ARG A 443 4.02 -15.40 -15.57
C ARG A 443 3.66 -14.07 -16.24
N ASP A 444 2.36 -13.81 -16.30
CA ASP A 444 1.75 -12.55 -16.74
C ASP A 444 2.21 -12.05 -18.13
N PRO A 445 2.23 -12.90 -19.18
CA PRO A 445 2.46 -12.43 -20.54
C PRO A 445 1.35 -11.47 -20.98
N ARG A 446 1.71 -10.28 -21.48
CA ARG A 446 0.77 -9.25 -21.93
C ARG A 446 1.20 -8.57 -23.22
N LEU A 447 0.21 -8.18 -24.03
CA LEU A 447 0.36 -7.40 -25.27
C LEU A 447 -0.67 -6.27 -25.31
N TRP A 448 -0.21 -5.09 -25.70
CA TRP A 448 -1.04 -3.92 -25.98
C TRP A 448 -0.71 -3.32 -27.35
N TYR A 449 -1.69 -2.66 -27.96
CA TYR A 449 -1.45 -1.71 -29.06
C TYR A 449 -1.87 -0.31 -28.65
N LEU A 450 -1.14 0.70 -29.13
CA LEU A 450 -1.52 2.10 -29.00
C LEU A 450 -2.47 2.44 -30.15
N SER A 451 -3.68 2.89 -29.85
CA SER A 451 -4.66 3.29 -30.87
C SER A 451 -4.32 4.66 -31.47
N ARG A 452 -4.47 4.80 -32.78
CA ARG A 452 -4.40 6.09 -33.49
C ARG A 452 -5.67 6.91 -33.25
N LYS A 453 -6.82 6.26 -33.12
CA LYS A 453 -8.13 6.90 -32.94
C LYS A 453 -8.26 7.59 -31.58
N ASP A 454 -7.87 6.92 -30.49
CA ASP A 454 -8.10 7.45 -29.13
C ASP A 454 -6.82 7.74 -28.33
N ARG A 455 -5.64 7.43 -28.90
CA ARG A 455 -4.32 7.66 -28.31
C ARG A 455 -4.10 6.89 -26.99
N ARG A 456 -4.79 5.77 -26.76
CA ARG A 456 -4.65 4.92 -25.56
C ARG A 456 -4.11 3.53 -25.89
N TRP A 457 -3.49 2.90 -24.89
CA TRP A 457 -3.06 1.50 -24.96
C TRP A 457 -4.23 0.57 -24.69
N HIS A 458 -4.52 -0.31 -25.65
CA HIS A 458 -5.58 -1.32 -25.55
C HIS A 458 -4.97 -2.71 -25.33
N PRO A 459 -5.34 -3.40 -24.24
CA PRO A 459 -4.87 -4.77 -24.00
C PRO A 459 -5.49 -5.71 -25.02
N VAL A 460 -4.66 -6.51 -25.68
CA VAL A 460 -5.12 -7.48 -26.69
C VAL A 460 -4.71 -8.91 -26.37
N GLN A 461 -3.59 -9.13 -25.66
CA GLN A 461 -3.26 -10.44 -25.07
C GLN A 461 -2.97 -10.30 -23.59
N GLY A 462 -3.36 -11.33 -22.83
CA GLY A 462 -3.13 -11.48 -21.40
C GLY A 462 -3.44 -12.91 -20.97
N GLY A 463 -2.83 -13.39 -19.90
CA GLY A 463 -3.08 -14.71 -19.31
C GLY A 463 -2.13 -14.98 -18.15
N ALA A 464 -2.38 -16.05 -17.38
CA ALA A 464 -1.51 -16.46 -16.28
C ALA A 464 -0.34 -17.34 -16.74
N SER A 465 -0.54 -18.13 -17.80
CA SER A 465 0.38 -19.19 -18.24
C SER A 465 0.98 -18.93 -19.63
N VAL A 466 2.14 -19.54 -19.89
CA VAL A 466 2.88 -19.48 -21.14
C VAL A 466 3.04 -20.87 -21.75
N ALA A 467 2.99 -20.96 -23.07
CA ALA A 467 3.44 -22.11 -23.83
C ALA A 467 4.80 -21.82 -24.44
N GLY A 468 5.62 -22.83 -24.71
CA GLY A 468 6.93 -22.62 -25.30
C GLY A 468 7.68 -23.91 -25.58
N ALA A 469 8.85 -23.79 -26.19
CA ALA A 469 9.73 -24.90 -26.51
C ALA A 469 11.19 -24.52 -26.27
N ALA A 470 12.03 -25.55 -26.10
CA ALA A 470 13.47 -25.39 -25.99
C ALA A 470 14.09 -25.37 -27.39
N TYR A 471 14.53 -24.21 -27.86
CA TYR A 471 15.11 -24.02 -29.19
C TYR A 471 16.63 -24.12 -29.12
N VAL A 472 17.28 -24.61 -30.18
CA VAL A 472 18.76 -24.50 -30.28
C VAL A 472 19.17 -23.03 -30.14
N LEU A 473 20.31 -22.76 -29.49
CA LEU A 473 20.70 -21.40 -29.07
C LEU A 473 20.70 -20.36 -30.19
N ASP A 474 20.91 -20.74 -31.45
CA ASP A 474 20.92 -19.84 -32.60
C ASP A 474 19.61 -19.83 -33.41
N PHE A 475 18.58 -20.57 -32.95
CA PHE A 475 17.34 -20.85 -33.68
C PHE A 475 17.54 -21.50 -35.07
N ALA A 476 18.71 -22.10 -35.34
CA ALA A 476 19.03 -22.62 -36.67
C ALA A 476 18.06 -23.73 -37.11
N GLY A 477 17.38 -23.46 -38.23
CA GLY A 477 16.43 -24.37 -38.85
C GLY A 477 15.14 -24.57 -38.08
N ASP A 478 14.76 -23.62 -37.20
CA ASP A 478 13.55 -23.72 -36.35
C ASP A 478 13.53 -24.99 -35.48
N ARG A 479 14.71 -25.51 -35.15
CA ARG A 479 14.85 -26.76 -34.39
C ARG A 479 14.59 -26.51 -32.91
N SER A 480 13.65 -27.28 -32.36
CA SER A 480 13.32 -27.27 -30.94
C SER A 480 13.00 -28.66 -30.41
N VAL A 481 13.01 -28.78 -29.09
CA VAL A 481 12.55 -29.94 -28.32
C VAL A 481 11.58 -29.47 -27.24
N ASN A 482 10.85 -30.42 -26.63
CA ASN A 482 10.03 -30.10 -25.47
C ASN A 482 10.91 -29.54 -24.35
N ALA A 483 10.50 -28.39 -23.82
CA ALA A 483 11.20 -27.81 -22.67
C ALA A 483 10.96 -28.65 -21.42
N ASP A 484 11.93 -28.62 -20.49
CA ASP A 484 11.72 -29.05 -19.10
C ASP A 484 10.89 -27.96 -18.39
N ALA A 485 9.61 -27.89 -18.76
CA ALA A 485 8.64 -26.96 -18.22
C ALA A 485 7.77 -27.67 -17.16
N ARG A 486 7.48 -26.95 -16.08
CA ARG A 486 6.65 -27.42 -14.97
C ARG A 486 5.60 -26.36 -14.67
N GLN A 487 4.35 -26.78 -14.57
CA GLN A 487 3.28 -25.93 -14.08
C GLN A 487 3.47 -25.74 -12.56
N GLU A 488 3.52 -24.49 -12.12
CA GLU A 488 3.62 -24.13 -10.70
C GLU A 488 2.23 -23.87 -10.11
N ALA A 489 2.14 -23.86 -8.77
CA ALA A 489 0.89 -23.74 -8.02
C ALA A 489 0.21 -22.36 -8.13
N ASP A 490 0.91 -21.35 -8.63
CA ASP A 490 0.44 -19.98 -8.85
C ASP A 490 0.08 -19.69 -10.32
N ASP A 491 -0.26 -20.74 -11.08
CA ASP A 491 -0.51 -20.73 -12.53
C ASP A 491 0.68 -20.28 -13.40
N ALA A 492 1.82 -19.94 -12.79
CA ALA A 492 3.06 -19.67 -13.50
C ALA A 492 3.68 -20.95 -14.08
N VAL A 493 4.51 -20.80 -15.10
CA VAL A 493 5.30 -21.91 -15.65
C VAL A 493 6.75 -21.71 -15.26
N SER A 494 7.37 -22.74 -14.68
CA SER A 494 8.82 -22.74 -14.47
C SER A 494 9.52 -23.61 -15.49
N VAL A 495 10.67 -23.15 -15.98
CA VAL A 495 11.49 -23.88 -16.94
C VAL A 495 12.89 -24.10 -16.40
N ARG A 496 13.42 -25.31 -16.56
CA ARG A 496 14.84 -25.57 -16.36
C ARG A 496 15.56 -25.47 -17.70
N MET A 497 16.67 -24.75 -17.72
CA MET A 497 17.46 -24.61 -18.95
C MET A 497 18.13 -25.93 -19.33
N MET A 498 18.02 -26.29 -20.59
CA MET A 498 18.64 -27.49 -21.15
C MET A 498 19.96 -27.13 -21.83
N PRO A 499 21.04 -27.93 -21.67
CA PRO A 499 22.32 -27.66 -22.31
C PRO A 499 22.20 -27.51 -23.83
N GLY A 500 22.68 -26.40 -24.38
CA GLY A 500 22.62 -26.13 -25.82
C GLY A 500 21.28 -25.58 -26.33
N TYR A 501 20.34 -25.26 -25.43
CA TYR A 501 19.03 -24.71 -25.78
C TYR A 501 18.73 -23.39 -25.05
N ASN A 502 17.98 -22.53 -25.72
CA ASN A 502 17.23 -21.44 -25.12
C ASN A 502 15.78 -21.87 -24.88
N TYR A 503 15.03 -21.12 -24.08
CA TYR A 503 13.58 -21.31 -23.95
C TYR A 503 12.86 -20.12 -24.57
N HIS A 504 12.08 -20.38 -25.62
CA HIS A 504 11.27 -19.38 -26.30
C HIS A 504 9.79 -19.69 -26.04
N PHE A 505 9.03 -18.67 -25.64
CA PHE A 505 7.67 -18.84 -25.15
C PHE A 505 6.75 -17.71 -25.58
N TRP A 506 5.44 -17.98 -25.53
CA TRP A 506 4.36 -17.09 -25.91
C TRP A 506 3.13 -17.36 -25.01
N PRO A 507 2.10 -16.48 -25.01
CA PRO A 507 0.86 -16.74 -24.28
C PRO A 507 0.25 -18.10 -24.64
N ALA A 508 -0.10 -18.92 -23.65
CA ALA A 508 -0.71 -20.22 -23.90
C ALA A 508 -2.10 -20.10 -24.55
N GLU A 509 -2.81 -19.01 -24.23
CA GLU A 509 -4.11 -18.67 -24.78
C GLU A 509 -4.00 -17.46 -25.71
N LYS A 510 -4.91 -17.39 -26.70
CA LYS A 510 -4.94 -16.30 -27.69
C LYS A 510 -3.56 -16.05 -28.30
N VAL A 511 -2.88 -17.15 -28.69
CA VAL A 511 -1.49 -17.17 -29.20
C VAL A 511 -1.23 -16.08 -30.24
N ARG A 512 -2.22 -15.72 -31.06
CA ARG A 512 -2.18 -14.53 -31.92
C ARG A 512 -3.50 -13.81 -31.93
N VAL A 513 -3.43 -12.49 -31.91
CA VAL A 513 -4.59 -11.63 -31.85
C VAL A 513 -4.72 -10.81 -33.11
N THR A 514 -5.95 -10.71 -33.62
CA THR A 514 -6.28 -9.87 -34.76
C THR A 514 -6.31 -8.41 -34.31
N LEU A 515 -5.72 -7.54 -35.12
CA LEU A 515 -5.66 -6.10 -34.93
C LEU A 515 -6.35 -5.39 -36.09
N GLU A 516 -6.82 -4.15 -35.86
CA GLU A 516 -7.22 -3.23 -36.92
C GLU A 516 -5.99 -2.48 -37.42
N PRO A 517 -5.43 -2.79 -38.61
CA PRO A 517 -4.13 -2.26 -39.03
C PRO A 517 -4.06 -0.72 -39.02
N GLU A 518 -5.15 -0.09 -39.48
CA GLU A 518 -5.27 1.37 -39.57
C GLU A 518 -5.34 2.07 -38.21
N ASP A 519 -5.67 1.35 -37.14
CA ASP A 519 -5.72 1.92 -35.79
C ASP A 519 -4.44 1.68 -35.00
N VAL A 520 -3.52 0.83 -35.45
CA VAL A 520 -2.30 0.52 -34.70
C VAL A 520 -1.26 1.61 -34.91
N ALA A 521 -1.01 2.39 -33.84
CA ALA A 521 0.08 3.37 -33.78
C ALA A 521 1.41 2.72 -33.37
N ALA A 522 1.37 1.82 -32.38
CA ALA A 522 2.53 1.11 -31.85
C ALA A 522 2.11 -0.13 -31.04
N MET A 523 3.08 -0.97 -30.67
CA MET A 523 2.93 -2.19 -29.88
C MET A 523 3.79 -2.13 -28.62
N ALA A 524 3.33 -2.78 -27.56
CA ALA A 524 4.08 -2.97 -26.31
C ALA A 524 3.78 -4.36 -25.72
N SER A 525 4.79 -5.04 -25.18
CA SER A 525 4.63 -6.34 -24.51
C SER A 525 5.43 -6.44 -23.22
N SER A 526 4.99 -7.33 -22.33
CA SER A 526 5.70 -7.62 -21.08
C SER A 526 5.48 -9.05 -20.58
N PHE A 527 6.41 -9.54 -19.77
CA PHE A 527 6.20 -10.69 -18.88
C PHE A 527 6.98 -10.50 -17.56
N MET A 528 6.69 -11.33 -16.56
CA MET A 528 7.44 -11.37 -15.30
C MET A 528 8.22 -12.67 -15.16
N ALA A 529 9.45 -12.60 -14.62
CA ALA A 529 10.24 -13.78 -14.29
C ALA A 529 11.05 -13.65 -13.01
N ARG A 530 11.38 -14.79 -12.39
CA ARG A 530 12.32 -14.94 -11.27
C ARG A 530 12.99 -16.31 -11.25
N LEU A 531 14.07 -16.46 -10.48
CA LEU A 531 14.73 -17.72 -10.19
C LEU A 531 14.09 -18.42 -9.00
N VAL A 532 13.82 -19.72 -9.15
CA VAL A 532 13.35 -20.61 -8.08
C VAL A 532 14.24 -21.85 -8.04
N VAL A 533 14.25 -22.54 -6.90
CA VAL A 533 14.98 -23.80 -6.73
C VAL A 533 14.27 -24.91 -7.50
N ASP A 534 15.03 -25.73 -8.24
CA ASP A 534 14.48 -26.85 -9.00
C ASP A 534 14.05 -28.00 -8.08
N ASP A 535 15.02 -28.53 -7.33
CA ASP A 535 14.89 -29.61 -6.35
C ASP A 535 15.27 -29.09 -4.96
N PRO A 536 14.28 -28.90 -4.05
CA PRO A 536 14.52 -28.45 -2.68
C PRO A 536 15.43 -29.38 -1.86
N ALA A 537 15.66 -30.63 -2.29
CA ALA A 537 16.56 -31.56 -1.62
C ALA A 537 18.04 -31.38 -2.01
N LYS A 538 18.33 -30.59 -3.06
CA LYS A 538 19.69 -30.29 -3.52
C LYS A 538 20.15 -28.89 -3.07
N PRO A 539 21.47 -28.62 -3.05
CA PRO A 539 21.97 -27.28 -2.74
C PRO A 539 21.36 -26.21 -3.65
N ASP A 540 20.99 -25.07 -3.07
CA ASP A 540 20.51 -23.91 -3.82
C ASP A 540 21.70 -23.11 -4.37
N ASP A 541 21.80 -23.02 -5.70
CA ASP A 541 22.86 -22.31 -6.41
C ASP A 541 22.35 -21.12 -7.25
N GLY A 542 21.11 -20.67 -7.04
CA GLY A 542 20.51 -19.58 -7.83
C GLY A 542 21.23 -18.23 -7.75
N ASP A 543 21.99 -17.95 -6.69
CA ASP A 543 22.78 -16.71 -6.60
C ASP A 543 24.02 -16.74 -7.52
N ARG A 544 24.46 -17.96 -7.88
CA ARG A 544 25.57 -18.24 -8.80
C ARG A 544 25.09 -18.50 -10.23
N ALA A 545 23.78 -18.63 -10.45
CA ALA A 545 23.18 -18.80 -11.77
C ALA A 545 23.13 -17.46 -12.53
N PHE A 546 23.47 -17.53 -13.82
CA PHE A 546 23.41 -16.41 -14.76
C PHE A 546 22.48 -16.76 -15.91
N LEU A 547 21.19 -16.68 -15.62
CA LEU A 547 20.12 -16.77 -16.60
C LEU A 547 19.64 -15.36 -16.94
N ILE A 548 19.40 -15.10 -18.22
CA ILE A 548 18.96 -13.81 -18.74
C ILE A 548 17.66 -13.95 -19.52
N GLY A 549 16.77 -12.96 -19.37
CA GLY A 549 15.49 -12.91 -20.05
C GLY A 549 15.39 -11.69 -20.97
N SER A 550 14.64 -11.82 -22.06
CA SER A 550 14.29 -10.75 -22.99
C SER A 550 12.83 -10.90 -23.45
N CYS A 551 12.11 -9.78 -23.52
CA CYS A 551 10.74 -9.72 -24.06
C CYS A 551 10.78 -9.27 -25.53
N GLY A 552 9.77 -9.64 -26.30
CA GLY A 552 9.61 -9.21 -27.68
C GLY A 552 8.20 -9.41 -28.19
N GLY A 553 8.04 -9.26 -29.49
CA GLY A 553 6.83 -9.64 -30.19
C GLY A 553 6.91 -9.47 -31.69
N ASP A 554 5.98 -10.14 -32.36
CA ASP A 554 5.92 -10.27 -33.81
C ASP A 554 4.59 -9.77 -34.36
N PHE A 555 4.64 -9.19 -35.55
CA PHE A 555 3.50 -9.12 -36.43
C PHE A 555 3.40 -10.42 -37.22
N TRP A 556 2.18 -10.82 -37.53
CA TRP A 556 1.85 -12.05 -38.22
C TRP A 556 0.85 -11.78 -39.32
N ARG A 557 1.01 -12.50 -40.44
CA ARG A 557 0.11 -12.36 -41.60
C ARG A 557 -1.35 -12.64 -41.25
N ALA A 558 -1.61 -13.72 -40.51
CA ALA A 558 -2.95 -14.09 -40.06
C ALA A 558 -2.90 -15.02 -38.84
N GLN A 559 -4.06 -15.31 -38.23
CA GLN A 559 -4.17 -16.33 -37.20
C GLN A 559 -3.85 -17.71 -37.79
N GLY A 560 -3.17 -18.56 -37.01
CA GLY A 560 -2.91 -19.96 -37.38
C GLY A 560 -1.81 -20.24 -38.41
N VAL A 561 -1.23 -19.23 -39.09
CA VAL A 561 -0.15 -19.48 -40.07
C VAL A 561 1.18 -19.88 -39.41
N GLY A 562 1.91 -20.88 -39.91
CA GLY A 562 3.22 -21.25 -39.35
C GLY A 562 4.32 -20.23 -39.64
N TRP A 563 5.43 -20.29 -38.89
CA TRP A 563 6.67 -19.58 -39.26
C TRP A 563 7.16 -20.05 -40.63
N LYS A 564 7.88 -19.18 -41.35
CA LYS A 564 8.56 -19.51 -42.60
C LYS A 564 9.95 -18.90 -42.63
N ALA A 565 10.91 -19.64 -43.18
CA ALA A 565 12.30 -19.22 -43.29
C ALA A 565 12.53 -17.95 -44.13
N ASP A 566 11.58 -17.61 -45.01
CA ASP A 566 11.61 -16.39 -45.82
C ASP A 566 10.97 -15.17 -45.10
N TRP A 567 10.51 -15.34 -43.86
CA TRP A 567 9.85 -14.30 -43.06
C TRP A 567 8.56 -13.74 -43.68
N SER A 568 7.97 -14.45 -44.65
CA SER A 568 6.74 -14.00 -45.33
C SER A 568 5.49 -14.08 -44.45
N ASN A 569 5.57 -14.72 -43.29
CA ASN A 569 4.45 -14.93 -42.37
C ASN A 569 4.56 -14.17 -41.04
N ASN A 570 5.76 -13.75 -40.65
CA ASN A 570 5.99 -13.01 -39.41
C ASN A 570 7.25 -12.16 -39.45
N GLY A 571 7.31 -11.17 -38.57
CA GLY A 571 8.51 -10.38 -38.34
C GLY A 571 8.43 -9.61 -37.03
N ASP A 572 9.58 -9.41 -36.40
CA ASP A 572 9.68 -8.74 -35.12
C ASP A 572 9.27 -7.27 -35.23
N TRP A 573 8.45 -6.80 -34.29
CA TRP A 573 8.24 -5.36 -34.10
C TRP A 573 9.14 -4.80 -32.99
N ALA A 574 9.50 -5.59 -31.98
CA ALA A 574 10.54 -5.22 -31.02
C ALA A 574 11.15 -6.42 -30.29
N ILE A 575 12.39 -6.24 -29.86
CA ILE A 575 13.14 -7.14 -28.98
C ILE A 575 13.81 -6.28 -27.92
N GLY A 576 13.42 -6.46 -26.67
CA GLY A 576 13.97 -5.75 -25.51
C GLY A 576 15.38 -6.22 -25.15
N ARG A 577 15.98 -5.55 -24.17
CA ARG A 577 17.33 -5.89 -23.70
C ARG A 577 17.30 -7.17 -22.87
N PHE A 578 18.40 -7.92 -22.90
CA PHE A 578 18.60 -9.03 -21.99
C PHE A 578 18.95 -8.53 -20.59
N LYS A 579 18.16 -8.92 -19.60
CA LYS A 579 18.41 -8.64 -18.17
C LYS A 579 18.70 -9.90 -17.39
N ARG A 580 19.56 -9.82 -16.38
CA ARG A 580 19.79 -10.93 -15.44
C ARG A 580 18.55 -11.19 -14.60
N ILE A 581 18.14 -12.45 -14.55
CA ILE A 581 17.03 -12.91 -13.73
C ILE A 581 17.54 -13.18 -12.31
N GLY A 582 16.89 -12.59 -11.32
CA GLY A 582 17.17 -12.74 -9.89
C GLY A 582 16.08 -13.51 -9.16
N ARG A 583 16.17 -13.58 -7.82
CA ARG A 583 15.20 -14.29 -6.96
C ARG A 583 13.83 -13.61 -6.86
N GLU A 584 13.82 -12.30 -7.04
CA GLU A 584 12.61 -11.48 -6.97
C GLU A 584 11.95 -11.41 -8.34
N TRP A 585 10.63 -11.21 -8.36
CA TRP A 585 9.90 -10.97 -9.60
C TRP A 585 10.43 -9.71 -10.29
N GLN A 586 10.84 -9.87 -11.55
CA GLN A 586 11.29 -8.79 -12.41
C GLN A 586 10.38 -8.72 -13.64
N VAL A 587 10.10 -7.50 -14.11
CA VAL A 587 9.37 -7.26 -15.35
C VAL A 587 10.34 -7.13 -16.50
N PHE A 588 10.02 -7.74 -17.64
CA PHE A 588 10.75 -7.65 -18.91
C PHE A 588 9.81 -7.07 -19.97
N THR A 589 10.26 -6.07 -20.73
CA THR A 589 9.40 -5.29 -21.63
C THR A 589 9.99 -5.12 -23.02
N ALA A 590 9.14 -4.87 -24.01
CA ALA A 590 9.54 -4.52 -25.38
C ALA A 590 8.50 -3.58 -26.01
N SER A 591 8.94 -2.62 -26.83
CA SER A 591 8.02 -1.76 -27.58
C SER A 591 8.67 -1.22 -28.87
N ASN A 592 7.85 -1.07 -29.91
CA ASN A 592 8.26 -0.37 -31.13
C ASN A 592 7.89 1.14 -31.11
N ALA A 593 7.32 1.66 -30.01
CA ALA A 593 7.01 3.08 -29.81
C ALA A 593 8.25 3.87 -29.37
N ASP A 594 8.52 5.02 -29.97
CA ASP A 594 9.66 5.86 -29.57
C ASP A 594 9.55 6.31 -28.10
N ALA A 595 10.69 6.62 -27.48
CA ALA A 595 10.74 6.93 -26.05
C ALA A 595 9.83 8.10 -25.65
N GLU A 596 9.70 9.11 -26.52
CA GLU A 596 8.77 10.21 -26.30
C GLU A 596 7.31 9.74 -26.24
N VAL A 597 6.91 8.83 -27.14
CA VAL A 597 5.56 8.25 -27.14
C VAL A 597 5.30 7.43 -25.88
N LEU A 598 6.30 6.66 -25.43
CA LEU A 598 6.22 5.87 -24.19
C LEU A 598 6.13 6.74 -22.94
N ARG A 599 6.85 7.86 -22.89
CA ARG A 599 6.77 8.81 -21.77
C ARG A 599 5.45 9.58 -21.73
N GLN A 600 4.92 9.94 -22.90
CA GLN A 600 3.63 10.62 -23.02
C GLN A 600 2.45 9.66 -22.76
N ASN A 601 2.59 8.39 -23.15
CA ASN A 601 1.56 7.37 -23.04
C ASN A 601 2.23 6.08 -22.53
N PRO A 602 2.41 5.91 -21.22
CA PRO A 602 3.02 4.70 -20.69
C PRO A 602 2.10 3.48 -20.86
N PRO A 603 2.60 2.34 -21.35
CA PRO A 603 1.83 1.09 -21.33
C PRO A 603 1.56 0.65 -19.89
N PRO A 604 0.35 0.16 -19.57
CA PRO A 604 -0.03 -0.19 -18.20
C PRO A 604 0.58 -1.53 -17.76
N VAL A 605 1.78 -1.48 -17.20
CA VAL A 605 2.52 -2.63 -16.66
C VAL A 605 2.42 -2.68 -15.12
N GLU A 606 2.18 -3.87 -14.58
CA GLU A 606 2.19 -4.09 -13.12
C GLU A 606 3.63 -4.14 -12.59
N LEU A 607 3.93 -3.33 -11.57
CA LEU A 607 5.27 -3.22 -11.00
C LEU A 607 5.39 -4.11 -9.76
N PRO A 608 6.41 -4.99 -9.65
CA PRO A 608 6.67 -5.71 -8.41
C PRO A 608 7.03 -4.74 -7.29
N ALA A 609 6.63 -5.07 -6.07
CA ALA A 609 6.94 -4.30 -4.87
C ALA A 609 8.46 -4.05 -4.78
N ALA A 610 8.87 -2.83 -4.39
CA ALA A 610 10.28 -2.48 -4.36
C ALA A 610 11.06 -3.42 -3.40
N PRO A 611 12.26 -3.89 -3.79
CA PRO A 611 13.05 -4.78 -2.96
C PRO A 611 13.42 -4.08 -1.65
N THR A 612 13.11 -4.73 -0.54
CA THR A 612 13.54 -4.30 0.79
C THR A 612 15.05 -4.56 0.89
N VAL A 613 15.85 -3.52 1.11
CA VAL A 613 17.30 -3.66 1.33
C VAL A 613 17.49 -4.44 2.64
N MET A 614 17.94 -5.69 2.51
CA MET A 614 18.16 -6.60 3.63
C MET A 614 19.33 -6.09 4.48
N ALA A 615 19.04 -5.55 5.66
CA ALA A 615 20.01 -5.39 6.73
C ALA A 615 20.47 -6.77 7.21
N GLU A 616 21.78 -6.91 7.45
CA GLU A 616 22.41 -8.16 7.91
C GLU A 616 21.75 -8.70 9.19
N LYS A 617 21.45 -10.00 9.18
CA LYS A 617 20.65 -10.72 10.18
C LYS A 617 21.49 -11.13 11.40
N THR A 618 21.02 -10.76 12.59
CA THR A 618 21.44 -11.35 13.89
C THR A 618 20.83 -12.76 14.05
N PRO A 619 21.52 -13.72 14.70
CA PRO A 619 21.27 -15.16 14.54
C PRO A 619 20.14 -15.72 15.44
N LEU A 620 18.96 -15.10 15.41
CA LEU A 620 17.72 -15.72 15.90
C LEU A 620 16.83 -16.25 14.77
N ALA A 621 17.20 -15.97 13.51
CA ALA A 621 16.45 -16.39 12.31
C ALA A 621 16.70 -17.85 11.86
N LYS A 622 17.56 -18.61 12.56
CA LYS A 622 17.90 -19.99 12.15
C LYS A 622 16.98 -21.08 12.70
N ALA A 623 15.99 -20.74 13.53
CA ALA A 623 14.96 -21.69 13.97
C ALA A 623 13.62 -21.56 13.21
N LEU A 624 13.52 -20.65 12.23
CA LEU A 624 12.30 -20.38 11.46
C LEU A 624 12.48 -20.54 9.93
N ILE A 625 13.59 -21.12 9.46
CA ILE A 625 13.87 -21.40 8.04
C ILE A 625 14.04 -22.91 7.80
N ALA A 626 13.16 -23.69 8.41
CA ALA A 626 13.02 -25.12 8.14
C ALA A 626 11.56 -25.54 8.39
N ALA A 627 10.65 -25.10 7.51
CA ALA A 627 9.36 -25.75 7.36
C ALA A 627 9.02 -25.79 5.87
N PRO A 628 8.76 -26.99 5.28
CA PRO A 628 8.36 -27.12 3.90
C PRO A 628 6.98 -26.48 3.66
N GLN A 629 6.76 -25.98 2.45
CA GLN A 629 5.43 -25.60 1.96
C GLN A 629 4.49 -26.81 2.04
N PRO A 630 3.22 -26.65 2.51
CA PRO A 630 2.25 -27.73 2.49
C PRO A 630 1.89 -28.11 1.03
N PRO A 631 1.61 -29.39 0.76
CA PRO A 631 1.19 -29.84 -0.57
C PRO A 631 -0.17 -29.23 -0.96
N ILE A 632 -0.46 -29.23 -2.26
CA ILE A 632 -1.81 -29.05 -2.81
C ILE A 632 -2.74 -30.00 -2.05
N VAL A 633 -3.62 -29.46 -1.22
CA VAL A 633 -4.63 -30.26 -0.53
C VAL A 633 -5.59 -30.76 -1.61
N PRO A 634 -5.69 -32.09 -1.89
CA PRO A 634 -6.78 -32.60 -2.68
C PRO A 634 -8.08 -32.15 -2.02
N ALA A 635 -9.09 -31.72 -2.81
CA ALA A 635 -10.38 -31.33 -2.26
C ALA A 635 -10.80 -32.33 -1.19
N ILE A 636 -10.93 -31.88 0.07
CA ILE A 636 -11.24 -32.77 1.22
C ILE A 636 -12.42 -33.63 0.80
N ALA A 637 -12.26 -34.96 0.80
CA ALA A 637 -13.31 -35.85 0.30
C ALA A 637 -14.60 -35.64 1.11
N ASP A 638 -15.76 -35.65 0.43
CA ASP A 638 -17.03 -35.27 1.06
C ASP A 638 -17.41 -36.19 2.23
N ASP A 639 -16.94 -37.45 2.22
CA ASP A 639 -17.08 -38.41 3.32
C ASP A 639 -16.26 -38.01 4.56
N ARG A 640 -15.05 -37.46 4.38
CA ARG A 640 -14.20 -36.94 5.47
C ARG A 640 -14.76 -35.62 6.04
N LEU A 641 -15.42 -34.80 5.22
CA LEU A 641 -16.02 -33.54 5.66
C LEU A 641 -17.39 -33.75 6.31
N LYS A 642 -18.09 -34.85 6.01
CA LYS A 642 -19.45 -35.12 6.47
C LYS A 642 -19.65 -34.98 8.00
N PRO A 643 -18.79 -35.52 8.88
CA PRO A 643 -18.97 -35.36 10.33
C PRO A 643 -18.94 -33.88 10.78
N TRP A 644 -18.16 -33.04 10.08
CA TRP A 644 -18.07 -31.62 10.36
C TRP A 644 -19.26 -30.84 9.80
N THR A 645 -19.79 -31.28 8.66
CA THR A 645 -21.03 -30.77 8.06
C THR A 645 -22.22 -31.05 8.96
N ASP A 646 -22.35 -32.27 9.47
CA ASP A 646 -23.45 -32.64 10.38
C ASP A 646 -23.41 -31.79 11.67
N ARG A 647 -22.21 -31.54 12.22
CA ARG A 647 -22.02 -30.68 13.40
C ARG A 647 -22.33 -29.22 13.14
N LEU A 648 -21.96 -28.70 11.97
CA LEU A 648 -22.33 -27.35 11.58
C LEU A 648 -23.86 -27.23 11.43
N HIS A 649 -24.53 -28.21 10.83
CA HIS A 649 -26.00 -28.22 10.72
C HIS A 649 -26.68 -28.25 12.10
N GLU A 650 -26.20 -29.08 13.02
CA GLU A 650 -26.67 -29.10 14.41
C GLU A 650 -26.46 -27.75 15.11
N ARG A 651 -25.27 -27.16 15.01
CA ARG A 651 -24.96 -25.83 15.56
C ARG A 651 -25.89 -24.75 15.02
N ILE A 652 -26.17 -24.76 13.71
CA ILE A 652 -27.09 -23.81 13.09
C ILE A 652 -28.50 -24.01 13.65
N ARG A 653 -28.97 -25.25 13.81
CA ARG A 653 -30.28 -25.54 14.43
C ARG A 653 -30.37 -25.00 15.86
N GLU A 654 -29.33 -25.19 16.67
CA GLU A 654 -29.26 -24.66 18.04
C GLU A 654 -29.25 -23.13 18.10
N ASN A 655 -28.53 -22.48 17.17
CA ASN A 655 -28.36 -21.03 17.16
C ASN A 655 -29.60 -20.29 16.63
N VAL A 656 -30.26 -20.84 15.61
CA VAL A 656 -31.46 -20.22 15.03
C VAL A 656 -32.66 -20.32 15.98
N GLY A 657 -32.68 -21.30 16.89
CA GLY A 657 -33.71 -21.47 17.94
C GLY A 657 -33.60 -20.55 19.15
N LYS A 658 -32.51 -19.76 19.30
CA LYS A 658 -32.23 -18.89 20.47
C LYS A 658 -32.41 -17.39 20.16
N ASP A 659 -33.32 -17.02 19.25
CA ASP A 659 -33.54 -15.65 18.74
C ASP A 659 -32.36 -14.97 18.01
N ALA A 660 -31.23 -15.66 17.81
CA ALA A 660 -30.01 -15.08 17.23
C ALA A 660 -30.08 -14.76 15.72
N ARG A 661 -31.12 -15.25 15.02
CA ARG A 661 -31.46 -15.00 13.59
C ARG A 661 -30.28 -14.55 12.71
N PRO A 662 -29.24 -15.40 12.56
CA PRO A 662 -27.99 -15.03 11.92
C PRO A 662 -28.20 -14.69 10.43
N THR A 663 -27.37 -13.77 9.91
CA THR A 663 -27.37 -13.42 8.48
C THR A 663 -26.13 -13.97 7.79
N ALA A 664 -26.30 -14.62 6.64
CA ALA A 664 -25.21 -15.16 5.83
C ALA A 664 -25.36 -14.71 4.38
N PHE A 665 -24.25 -14.66 3.64
CA PHE A 665 -24.27 -14.42 2.20
C PHE A 665 -24.39 -15.76 1.46
N LEU A 666 -25.55 -16.01 0.82
CA LEU A 666 -25.83 -17.26 0.11
C LEU A 666 -26.20 -16.99 -1.35
N ALA A 667 -25.71 -17.83 -2.27
CA ALA A 667 -26.09 -17.81 -3.67
C ALA A 667 -27.23 -18.81 -3.92
N LEU A 668 -28.48 -18.37 -3.77
CA LEU A 668 -29.65 -19.25 -3.76
C LEU A 668 -30.15 -19.67 -5.15
N THR A 669 -29.77 -18.94 -6.22
CA THR A 669 -30.25 -19.14 -7.60
C THR A 669 -29.12 -19.16 -8.65
N GLY A 670 -27.89 -19.50 -8.24
CA GLY A 670 -26.73 -19.55 -9.16
C GLY A 670 -26.19 -18.18 -9.59
N GLY A 671 -26.67 -17.10 -8.97
CA GLY A 671 -26.16 -15.72 -9.13
C GLY A 671 -25.23 -15.27 -8.00
N THR A 672 -25.01 -13.95 -7.90
CA THR A 672 -24.19 -13.31 -6.86
C THR A 672 -24.72 -13.65 -5.45
N PRO A 673 -23.86 -13.95 -4.47
CA PRO A 673 -24.30 -14.18 -3.09
C PRO A 673 -25.04 -12.98 -2.51
N GLU A 674 -26.23 -13.20 -1.95
CA GLU A 674 -27.04 -12.15 -1.32
C GLU A 674 -27.08 -12.37 0.19
N LYS A 675 -27.17 -11.27 0.95
CA LYS A 675 -27.30 -11.34 2.40
C LYS A 675 -28.71 -11.79 2.76
N VAL A 676 -28.82 -12.99 3.31
CA VAL A 676 -30.10 -13.59 3.72
C VAL A 676 -30.15 -13.83 5.22
N ARG A 677 -31.34 -13.71 5.79
CA ARG A 677 -31.59 -13.97 7.21
C ARG A 677 -32.06 -15.41 7.39
N ILE A 678 -31.39 -16.15 8.25
CA ILE A 678 -31.74 -17.54 8.56
C ILE A 678 -32.78 -17.52 9.69
N VAL A 679 -33.97 -18.05 9.40
CA VAL A 679 -35.13 -17.95 10.30
C VAL A 679 -35.57 -19.29 10.88
N ALA A 680 -35.20 -20.41 10.25
CA ALA A 680 -35.34 -21.75 10.81
C ALA A 680 -34.30 -22.69 10.21
N ALA A 681 -34.04 -23.81 10.87
CA ALA A 681 -33.24 -24.91 10.35
C ALA A 681 -33.77 -26.23 10.90
N ASP A 682 -33.87 -27.27 10.07
CA ASP A 682 -34.34 -28.60 10.43
C ASP A 682 -33.48 -29.70 9.77
N GLU A 683 -33.94 -30.95 9.79
CA GLU A 683 -33.22 -32.07 9.19
C GLU A 683 -33.15 -31.99 7.66
N GLN A 684 -34.07 -31.25 7.03
CA GLN A 684 -34.20 -31.16 5.58
C GLN A 684 -33.43 -29.97 5.00
N GLY A 685 -33.31 -28.86 5.74
CA GLY A 685 -32.59 -27.68 5.28
C GLY A 685 -32.70 -26.45 6.17
N LEU A 686 -32.34 -25.31 5.60
CA LEU A 686 -32.57 -23.98 6.17
C LEU A 686 -33.90 -23.43 5.68
N THR A 687 -34.53 -22.57 6.47
CA THR A 687 -35.49 -21.59 5.96
C THR A 687 -34.87 -20.22 6.07
N VAL A 688 -34.77 -19.51 4.96
CA VAL A 688 -34.24 -18.14 4.88
C VAL A 688 -35.33 -17.16 4.49
N GLU A 689 -35.18 -15.91 4.89
CA GLU A 689 -36.08 -14.85 4.46
C GLU A 689 -35.50 -14.13 3.24
N VAL A 690 -36.31 -14.04 2.18
CA VAL A 690 -35.97 -13.37 0.92
C VAL A 690 -37.19 -12.56 0.49
N ASN A 691 -37.02 -11.25 0.27
CA ASN A 691 -38.07 -10.34 -0.20
C ASN A 691 -39.37 -10.39 0.65
N GLY A 692 -39.26 -10.56 1.97
CA GLY A 692 -40.40 -10.65 2.88
C GLY A 692 -41.12 -12.00 2.89
N GLY A 693 -40.68 -12.95 2.08
CA GLY A 693 -41.15 -14.34 2.06
C GLY A 693 -40.16 -15.30 2.73
N ARG A 694 -40.64 -16.51 3.07
CA ARG A 694 -39.80 -17.61 3.58
C ARG A 694 -39.49 -18.60 2.47
N LEU A 695 -38.21 -18.89 2.25
CA LEU A 695 -37.73 -19.84 1.25
C LEU A 695 -37.04 -21.02 1.94
N PRO A 696 -37.51 -22.27 1.75
CA PRO A 696 -36.77 -23.45 2.17
C PRO A 696 -35.58 -23.71 1.25
N VAL A 697 -34.41 -23.96 1.84
CA VAL A 697 -33.14 -24.23 1.17
C VAL A 697 -32.61 -25.58 1.67
N PRO A 698 -32.81 -26.66 0.90
CA PRO A 698 -32.33 -27.99 1.27
C PRO A 698 -30.81 -28.02 1.48
N TRP A 699 -30.33 -28.77 2.49
CA TRP A 699 -28.89 -28.86 2.79
C TRP A 699 -28.04 -29.27 1.56
N LYS A 700 -28.58 -30.16 0.72
CA LYS A 700 -27.94 -30.63 -0.52
C LYS A 700 -27.70 -29.56 -1.59
N MET A 701 -28.33 -28.39 -1.47
CA MET A 701 -28.13 -27.26 -2.39
C MET A 701 -26.98 -26.34 -1.95
N LEU A 702 -26.43 -26.54 -0.76
CA LEU A 702 -25.38 -25.69 -0.22
C LEU A 702 -24.00 -26.26 -0.58
N ASP A 703 -23.20 -25.44 -1.26
CA ASP A 703 -21.81 -25.78 -1.56
C ASP A 703 -20.87 -25.46 -0.38
N ARG A 704 -19.57 -25.72 -0.54
CA ARG A 704 -18.56 -25.49 0.52
C ARG A 704 -18.42 -24.01 0.88
N ARG A 705 -18.69 -23.09 -0.06
CA ARG A 705 -18.67 -21.65 0.18
C ARG A 705 -19.86 -21.23 1.03
N ALA A 706 -21.04 -21.77 0.76
CA ALA A 706 -22.22 -21.59 1.58
C ALA A 706 -21.99 -22.12 3.02
N HIS A 707 -21.39 -23.29 3.19
CA HIS A 707 -21.06 -23.81 4.52
C HIS A 707 -20.05 -22.93 5.28
N SER A 708 -19.08 -22.33 4.59
CA SER A 708 -18.15 -21.36 5.20
C SER A 708 -18.87 -20.09 5.66
N ALA A 709 -19.77 -19.56 4.82
CA ALA A 709 -20.56 -18.37 5.15
C ALA A 709 -21.52 -18.63 6.33
N LEU A 710 -22.08 -19.83 6.41
CA LEU A 710 -22.94 -20.25 7.52
C LEU A 710 -22.18 -20.46 8.82
N ALA A 711 -21.00 -21.09 8.76
CA ALA A 711 -20.10 -21.20 9.91
C ALA A 711 -19.69 -19.82 10.43
N GLN A 712 -19.38 -18.89 9.53
CA GLN A 712 -19.03 -17.51 9.88
C GLN A 712 -20.20 -16.79 10.57
N ALA A 713 -21.42 -16.96 10.06
CA ALA A 713 -22.61 -16.35 10.63
C ALA A 713 -22.96 -16.90 12.03
N CYS A 714 -22.48 -18.10 12.35
CA CYS A 714 -22.71 -18.77 13.63
C CYS A 714 -21.52 -18.71 14.60
N ALA A 715 -20.39 -18.10 14.20
CA ALA A 715 -19.18 -18.01 15.02
C ALA A 715 -19.10 -16.65 15.74
N GLY A 716 -19.45 -16.63 17.03
CA GLY A 716 -19.24 -15.47 17.90
C GLY A 716 -17.76 -15.09 18.07
N GLU A 717 -17.47 -13.89 18.59
CA GLU A 717 -16.08 -13.44 18.81
C GLU A 717 -15.33 -14.25 19.87
N GLU A 718 -16.06 -14.79 20.85
CA GLU A 718 -15.54 -15.61 21.95
C GLU A 718 -15.93 -17.10 21.83
N ASP A 719 -16.54 -17.51 20.71
CA ASP A 719 -17.05 -18.87 20.53
C ASP A 719 -15.99 -19.81 19.93
N GLY A 720 -15.23 -20.50 20.79
CA GLY A 720 -14.19 -21.44 20.36
C GLY A 720 -14.69 -22.53 19.41
N GLU A 721 -15.87 -23.10 19.65
CA GLU A 721 -16.45 -24.16 18.82
C GLU A 721 -16.91 -23.62 17.45
N GLY A 722 -17.49 -22.41 17.43
CA GLY A 722 -17.83 -21.72 16.18
C GLY A 722 -16.61 -21.37 15.35
N ARG A 723 -15.51 -20.96 16.00
CA ARG A 723 -14.22 -20.66 15.35
C ARG A 723 -13.56 -21.92 14.78
N LEU A 724 -13.68 -23.05 15.48
CA LEU A 724 -13.22 -24.36 14.99
C LEU A 724 -13.97 -24.76 13.70
N LEU A 725 -15.31 -24.70 13.71
CA LEU A 725 -16.11 -25.04 12.54
C LEU A 725 -15.83 -24.09 11.36
N LEU A 726 -15.72 -22.78 11.61
CA LEU A 726 -15.33 -21.81 10.59
C LEU A 726 -13.95 -22.13 10.00
N GLY A 727 -12.97 -22.48 10.85
CA GLY A 727 -11.64 -22.90 10.43
C GLY A 727 -11.70 -24.10 9.47
N VAL A 728 -12.44 -25.15 9.84
CA VAL A 728 -12.63 -26.36 9.01
C VAL A 728 -13.21 -26.03 7.63
N PHE A 729 -14.27 -25.23 7.55
CA PHE A 729 -14.91 -24.94 6.27
C PHE A 729 -14.11 -23.95 5.41
N LEU A 730 -13.35 -23.03 6.02
CA LEU A 730 -12.37 -22.20 5.30
C LEU A 730 -11.25 -23.06 4.72
N LEU A 731 -10.71 -24.03 5.48
CA LEU A 731 -9.75 -25.00 4.97
C LEU A 731 -10.34 -25.81 3.80
N ALA A 732 -11.56 -26.35 3.97
CA ALA A 732 -12.26 -27.12 2.94
C ALA A 732 -12.58 -26.32 1.67
N GLY A 733 -12.71 -24.99 1.81
CA GLY A 733 -12.92 -24.03 0.72
C GLY A 733 -11.62 -23.50 0.09
N GLY A 734 -10.45 -24.02 0.49
CA GLY A 734 -9.14 -23.62 -0.04
C GLY A 734 -8.54 -22.36 0.56
N ARG A 735 -9.18 -21.76 1.58
CA ARG A 735 -8.67 -20.57 2.29
C ARG A 735 -7.79 -20.99 3.46
N VAL A 736 -6.66 -21.64 3.14
CA VAL A 736 -5.79 -22.33 4.12
C VAL A 736 -5.33 -21.40 5.25
N GLN A 737 -4.85 -20.21 4.93
CA GLN A 737 -4.35 -19.25 5.93
C GLN A 737 -5.45 -18.70 6.83
N ASP A 738 -6.64 -18.44 6.27
CA ASP A 738 -7.79 -17.98 7.06
C ASP A 738 -8.31 -19.12 7.96
N GLY A 739 -8.35 -20.35 7.44
CA GLY A 739 -8.72 -21.53 8.20
C GLY A 739 -7.77 -21.77 9.39
N GLU A 740 -6.45 -21.76 9.17
CA GLU A 740 -5.46 -21.91 10.24
C GLU A 740 -5.54 -20.81 11.30
N ARG A 741 -5.83 -19.57 10.89
CA ARG A 741 -6.02 -18.46 11.83
C ARG A 741 -7.23 -18.70 12.74
N GLU A 742 -8.35 -19.16 12.19
CA GLU A 742 -9.55 -19.43 13.00
C GLU A 742 -9.38 -20.70 13.87
N LEU A 743 -8.66 -21.73 13.39
CA LEU A 743 -8.30 -22.89 14.19
C LEU A 743 -7.37 -22.54 15.37
N ALA A 744 -6.36 -21.70 15.14
CA ALA A 744 -5.49 -21.20 16.20
C ALA A 744 -6.28 -20.36 17.21
N ARG A 745 -7.19 -19.51 16.73
CA ARG A 745 -8.10 -18.74 17.59
C ARG A 745 -9.03 -19.65 18.40
N ALA A 746 -9.50 -20.77 17.85
CA ALA A 746 -10.32 -21.74 18.58
C ALA A 746 -9.58 -22.34 19.78
N VAL A 747 -8.30 -22.73 19.64
CA VAL A 747 -7.47 -23.24 20.75
C VAL A 747 -7.19 -22.15 21.79
N LEU A 748 -6.97 -20.92 21.35
CA LEU A 748 -6.76 -19.79 22.27
C LEU A 748 -8.00 -19.49 23.11
N LEU A 749 -9.20 -19.64 22.54
CA LEU A 749 -10.47 -19.42 23.23
C LEU A 749 -10.87 -20.61 24.11
N ASP A 750 -10.64 -21.84 23.65
CA ASP A 750 -10.86 -23.06 24.41
C ASP A 750 -9.74 -24.09 24.14
N PRO A 751 -8.73 -24.18 25.04
CA PRO A 751 -7.62 -25.11 24.90
C PRO A 751 -8.05 -26.59 24.79
N LYS A 752 -9.26 -26.96 25.25
CA LYS A 752 -9.75 -28.35 25.14
C LYS A 752 -10.02 -28.76 23.69
N LEU A 753 -10.13 -27.81 22.77
CA LEU A 753 -10.37 -28.05 21.35
C LEU A 753 -9.11 -28.47 20.59
N GLU A 754 -7.93 -28.47 21.21
CA GLU A 754 -6.65 -28.79 20.57
C GLU A 754 -6.68 -30.13 19.81
N SER A 755 -7.19 -31.19 20.43
CA SER A 755 -7.32 -32.52 19.78
C SER A 755 -8.20 -32.50 18.52
N ARG A 756 -9.24 -31.66 18.51
CA ARG A 756 -10.18 -31.52 17.39
C ARG A 756 -9.66 -30.57 16.33
N VAL A 757 -8.83 -29.60 16.70
CA VAL A 757 -8.08 -28.76 15.76
C VAL A 757 -7.05 -29.60 15.01
N GLU A 758 -6.40 -30.55 15.68
CA GLU A 758 -5.50 -31.50 14.99
C GLU A 758 -6.26 -32.44 14.04
N GLU A 759 -7.45 -32.91 14.43
CA GLU A 759 -8.33 -33.66 13.53
C GLU A 759 -8.74 -32.82 12.30
N ALA A 760 -9.10 -31.55 12.50
CA ALA A 760 -9.42 -30.60 11.44
C ALA A 760 -8.24 -30.37 10.49
N ARG A 761 -7.02 -30.19 11.03
CA ARG A 761 -5.78 -30.05 10.25
C ARG A 761 -5.44 -31.31 9.46
N ALA A 762 -5.75 -32.48 10.02
CA ALA A 762 -5.54 -33.74 9.34
C ALA A 762 -6.46 -33.92 8.12
N LEU A 763 -7.62 -33.22 8.05
CA LEU A 763 -8.46 -33.21 6.85
C LEU A 763 -7.79 -32.57 5.64
N ALA A 764 -6.90 -31.59 5.89
CA ALA A 764 -6.17 -30.86 4.86
C ALA A 764 -4.80 -31.48 4.52
N LYS A 765 -4.49 -32.64 5.11
CA LYS A 765 -3.34 -33.50 4.78
C LYS A 765 -3.86 -34.73 4.03
#